data_AF-A0A3S0VJM5-F1
#
_entry.id   AF-A0A3S0VJM5-F1
#
_cell.length_a   1.000
_cell.length_b   1.000
_cell.length_c   1.000
_cell.angle_alpha   90.00
_cell.angle_beta   90.00
_cell.angle_gamma   90.00
#
_symmetry.space_group_name_H-M   'P 1'
#
loop_
_entity.id
_entity.type
_entity.pdbx_description
1 polymer ?
#
loop_
_entity_poly.entity_id
_entity_poly.type
_entity_poly.pdbx_seq_one_letter_code
_entity_poly.pdbx_strand_id
1 'polypeptide(L)'
;MSHLKRLYLLPKAEIDNLYARPTFNADEQEIYFTMNQEELNALAQYTNTKTRVFFVLQLGYFKAKYQFFNFTFEDARSDVDYILANFFNKRELILSGRISRGYISDQKQAILQLFDYKDWSEEQKIFIETHLGELLKYYPKVHDALRQLLVYIESQRIVAPSYRSLQDMFTQAYANENNRLSQKILLIPAPKQTQLSALIQRNDGITKLNVIRADQKDFQYTACKEEVEKAFEIIELYEFSKQFIPTLALSKNAVRYYADLAEQYAASRLRRLSQEQQWLQALCFIHHRYQQIMDNLITSFMYHTKTILDEGKTYGDKALLDYRASLITDFPKLSKFLKWFPKRNPKLTHEELNRVAYKILPEKQFPALAEFLDDHLFDKEAAEWEFYLKSHRKLSLYLRPVLLNVPFVFHEGDHDIMPLIQVLKDHYAKGKMPASFKLSDELLQTIPKKMIPYLKRDPEDEHLDPHLFEFFIYRKMYNHLDKGRLCCNESVSYCDMDHDLINEDLVDKVEEIAAEFGYTNIPIFCDQHLDEAVNELDETWVNTIDRINSGENKGFELIDTEDNETPDWHLNYDASDKLDDTFFKTLPKTGIADLMMFMGDLMNMWSVFSHMKTRYNKKKTPAKLALNAGILADAFGVSAEQMADMSDINYNLLRSTQEDFIRIDTLCPANDIACNFIYSLPIFKGWNLMGNKVLGDLDGQKQPTSRSTIQSRYSTKYLGKDPGLSIYSLTANNTTVNAKNIGLNEYDAYFTPI
;
A
#
# COMPACT_ATOMS: atom_id res chain seq x y z
N MET A 1 41.76 9.57 10.80
CA MET A 1 40.31 9.52 10.56
C MET A 1 39.95 10.68 9.65
N SER A 2 39.56 10.41 8.41
CA SER A 2 39.01 11.46 7.54
C SER A 2 37.76 12.03 8.20
N HIS A 3 37.65 13.36 8.32
CA HIS A 3 36.45 14.02 8.82
C HIS A 3 35.29 13.81 7.85
N LEU A 4 34.63 12.64 7.93
CA LEU A 4 33.34 12.42 7.28
C LEU A 4 32.33 13.37 7.92
N LYS A 5 31.56 14.06 7.09
CA LYS A 5 30.48 14.92 7.57
C LYS A 5 29.41 14.03 8.20
N ARG A 6 29.12 14.26 9.49
CA ARG A 6 28.10 13.50 10.24
C ARG A 6 26.77 13.50 9.51
N LEU A 7 26.16 12.32 9.44
CA LEU A 7 24.80 12.17 8.93
C LEU A 7 23.79 12.86 9.86
N TYR A 8 22.81 13.49 9.25
CA TYR A 8 21.63 13.99 9.95
C TYR A 8 20.60 12.86 9.97
N LEU A 9 20.28 12.34 11.16
CA LEU A 9 19.41 11.17 11.30
C LEU A 9 17.95 11.58 11.52
N LEU A 10 17.72 12.57 12.40
CA LEU A 10 16.40 12.97 12.85
C LEU A 10 16.23 14.50 12.89
N PRO A 11 15.00 15.00 12.65
CA PRO A 11 14.63 16.37 12.93
C PRO A 11 14.71 16.71 14.42
N LYS A 12 14.83 18.00 14.75
CA LYS A 12 14.97 18.46 16.14
C LYS A 12 13.81 17.99 17.03
N ALA A 13 12.58 18.03 16.50
CA ALA A 13 11.39 17.55 17.21
C ALA A 13 11.47 16.04 17.56
N GLU A 14 11.98 15.21 16.65
CA GLU A 14 12.16 13.77 16.90
C GLU A 14 13.33 13.49 17.85
N ILE A 15 14.42 14.28 17.76
CA ILE A 15 15.51 14.22 18.74
C ILE A 15 14.97 14.55 20.14
N ASP A 16 14.15 15.59 20.26
CA ASP A 16 13.55 15.99 21.53
C ASP A 16 12.52 14.96 21.99
N ASN A 17 11.76 14.33 21.09
CA ASN A 17 10.91 13.21 21.43
C ASN A 17 11.74 12.06 22.04
N LEU A 18 12.87 11.69 21.45
CA LEU A 18 13.70 10.59 21.95
C LEU A 18 14.46 10.92 23.25
N TYR A 19 15.03 12.14 23.36
CA TYR A 19 16.00 12.47 24.41
C TYR A 19 15.56 13.56 25.41
N ALA A 20 14.46 14.28 25.18
CA ALA A 20 13.97 15.25 26.15
C ALA A 20 13.29 14.54 27.33
N ARG A 21 13.40 15.14 28.51
CA ARG A 21 12.70 14.69 29.72
C ARG A 21 11.20 14.59 29.43
N PRO A 22 10.52 13.49 29.82
CA PRO A 22 9.08 13.42 29.80
C PRO A 22 8.46 14.58 30.59
N THR A 23 7.36 15.13 30.08
CA THR A 23 6.54 16.09 30.82
C THR A 23 5.18 15.44 30.98
N PHE A 24 4.94 14.85 32.14
CA PHE A 24 3.77 14.03 32.37
C PHE A 24 2.52 14.88 32.58
N ASN A 25 1.41 14.47 31.98
CA ASN A 25 0.08 14.90 32.39
C ASN A 25 -0.37 14.13 33.66
N ALA A 26 -1.57 14.43 34.19
CA ALA A 26 -2.05 13.80 35.43
C ALA A 26 -2.11 12.26 35.31
N ASP A 27 -2.60 11.74 34.19
CA ASP A 27 -2.73 10.29 33.95
C ASP A 27 -1.34 9.62 33.84
N GLU A 28 -0.41 10.24 33.13
CA GLU A 28 0.97 9.76 32.99
C GLU A 28 1.71 9.79 34.34
N GLN A 29 1.44 10.77 35.20
CA GLN A 29 1.98 10.79 36.56
C GLN A 29 1.48 9.61 37.39
N GLU A 30 0.19 9.25 37.26
CA GLU A 30 -0.38 8.08 37.92
C GLU A 30 0.23 6.78 37.40
N ILE A 31 0.37 6.65 36.07
CA ILE A 31 0.94 5.45 35.45
C ILE A 31 2.43 5.28 35.81
N TYR A 32 3.26 6.30 35.59
CA TYR A 32 4.71 6.14 35.65
C TYR A 32 5.30 6.29 37.05
N PHE A 33 4.63 6.97 37.99
CA PHE A 33 5.12 7.06 39.37
C PHE A 33 4.56 5.99 40.31
N THR A 34 3.57 5.21 39.87
CA THR A 34 3.13 4.04 40.62
C THR A 34 4.28 3.03 40.75
N MET A 35 4.52 2.55 41.97
CA MET A 35 5.63 1.67 42.30
C MET A 35 5.15 0.30 42.77
N ASN A 36 5.83 -0.75 42.30
CA ASN A 36 5.64 -2.11 42.82
C ASN A 36 6.47 -2.34 44.11
N GLN A 37 6.35 -3.53 44.70
CA GLN A 37 7.03 -3.83 45.96
C GLN A 37 8.57 -3.81 45.88
N GLU A 38 9.16 -4.24 44.76
CA GLU A 38 10.61 -4.24 44.57
C GLU A 38 11.17 -2.81 44.48
N GLU A 39 10.46 -1.94 43.79
CA GLU A 39 10.79 -0.52 43.64
C GLU A 39 10.66 0.23 44.97
N LEU A 40 9.64 -0.10 45.77
CA LEU A 40 9.49 0.43 47.13
C LEU A 40 10.65 -0.02 48.03
N ASN A 41 11.11 -1.27 47.90
CA ASN A 41 12.28 -1.78 48.61
C ASN A 41 13.56 -1.05 48.21
N ALA A 42 13.75 -0.76 46.92
CA ALA A 42 14.87 0.04 46.43
C ALA A 42 14.81 1.49 46.96
N LEU A 43 13.62 2.11 46.98
CA LEU A 43 13.41 3.44 47.54
C LEU A 43 13.76 3.52 49.04
N ALA A 44 13.53 2.44 49.80
CA ALA A 44 13.78 2.38 51.24
C ALA A 44 15.28 2.51 51.60
N GLN A 45 16.20 2.27 50.65
CA GLN A 45 17.65 2.45 50.83
C GLN A 45 18.03 3.93 51.04
N TYR A 46 17.17 4.87 50.63
CA TYR A 46 17.41 6.31 50.76
C TYR A 46 16.60 6.89 51.92
N THR A 47 17.27 7.55 52.87
CA THR A 47 16.61 8.14 54.04
C THR A 47 16.14 9.58 53.82
N ASN A 48 16.93 10.38 53.10
CA ASN A 48 16.64 11.80 52.86
C ASN A 48 15.48 11.97 51.87
N THR A 49 14.46 12.76 52.24
CA THR A 49 13.31 13.07 51.36
C THR A 49 13.73 13.61 49.99
N LYS A 50 14.74 14.49 49.92
CA LYS A 50 15.25 15.04 48.66
C LYS A 50 15.81 13.95 47.75
N THR A 51 16.55 12.99 48.32
CA THR A 51 17.12 11.84 47.60
C THR A 51 16.04 10.85 47.17
N ARG A 52 15.06 10.58 48.04
CA ARG A 52 13.90 9.73 47.75
C ARG A 52 13.04 10.27 46.61
N VAL A 53 12.69 11.57 46.63
CA VAL A 53 11.93 12.20 45.55
C VAL A 53 12.71 12.15 44.23
N PHE A 54 14.03 12.40 44.26
CA PHE A 54 14.85 12.29 43.05
C PHE A 54 14.91 10.86 42.50
N PHE A 55 14.92 9.84 43.36
CA PHE A 55 14.82 8.43 42.93
C PHE A 55 13.50 8.15 42.22
N VAL A 56 12.36 8.56 42.81
CA VAL A 56 11.03 8.35 42.19
C VAL A 56 10.93 9.06 40.84
N LEU A 57 11.49 10.28 40.72
CA LEU A 57 11.57 10.98 39.43
C LEU A 57 12.40 10.21 38.41
N GLN A 58 13.61 9.76 38.78
CA GLN A 58 14.45 8.97 37.87
C GLN A 58 13.78 7.66 37.46
N LEU A 59 13.15 6.96 38.40
CA LEU A 59 12.43 5.71 38.17
C LEU A 59 11.26 5.93 37.20
N GLY A 60 10.41 6.92 37.44
CA GLY A 60 9.26 7.19 36.57
C GLY A 60 9.68 7.62 35.16
N TYR A 61 10.72 8.45 35.02
CA TYR A 61 11.24 8.79 33.69
C TYR A 61 11.91 7.60 33.00
N PHE A 62 12.55 6.70 33.76
CA PHE A 62 13.13 5.49 33.23
C PHE A 62 12.04 4.52 32.74
N LYS A 63 10.96 4.31 33.51
CA LYS A 63 9.80 3.52 33.06
C LYS A 63 9.18 4.06 31.77
N ALA A 64 9.19 5.37 31.56
CA ALA A 64 8.60 5.98 30.38
C ALA A 64 9.48 5.93 29.13
N LYS A 65 10.82 5.94 29.28
CA LYS A 65 11.75 6.12 28.15
C LYS A 65 13.01 5.24 28.14
N TYR A 66 13.18 4.39 29.14
CA TYR A 66 14.38 3.57 29.40
C TYR A 66 15.69 4.37 29.36
N GLN A 67 15.62 5.62 29.83
CA GLN A 67 16.70 6.60 29.76
C GLN A 67 16.79 7.45 31.02
N PHE A 68 17.95 8.09 31.23
CA PHE A 68 18.22 8.98 32.35
C PHE A 68 18.40 10.42 31.88
N PHE A 69 17.84 11.37 32.63
CA PHE A 69 17.76 12.77 32.22
C PHE A 69 18.53 13.71 33.14
N ASN A 70 19.00 14.81 32.55
CA ASN A 70 19.63 15.89 33.29
C ASN A 70 18.59 17.00 33.57
N PHE A 71 18.02 17.02 34.78
CA PHE A 71 17.04 18.00 35.27
C PHE A 71 17.29 18.40 36.75
N THR A 72 16.88 19.61 37.14
CA THR A 72 16.76 20.05 38.54
C THR A 72 15.33 19.85 39.06
N PHE A 73 15.10 20.02 40.37
CA PHE A 73 13.73 19.94 40.91
C PHE A 73 12.80 21.01 40.34
N GLU A 74 13.34 22.16 39.95
CA GLU A 74 12.60 23.26 39.31
C GLU A 74 12.14 22.88 37.90
N ASP A 75 12.98 22.18 37.13
CA ASP A 75 12.65 21.71 35.77
C ASP A 75 11.46 20.73 35.76
N ALA A 76 11.23 20.03 36.88
CA ALA A 76 10.23 18.99 37.07
C ALA A 76 9.18 19.35 38.14
N ARG A 77 8.86 20.64 38.31
CA ARG A 77 8.06 21.11 39.45
C ARG A 77 6.71 20.41 39.61
N SER A 78 5.97 20.25 38.50
CA SER A 78 4.67 19.55 38.50
C SER A 78 4.79 18.12 39.07
N ASP A 79 5.79 17.38 38.59
CA ASP A 79 6.05 16.00 39.00
C ASP A 79 6.53 15.91 40.45
N VAL A 80 7.35 16.87 40.89
CA VAL A 80 7.79 16.98 42.29
C VAL A 80 6.60 17.19 43.23
N ASP A 81 5.69 18.11 42.87
CA ASP A 81 4.52 18.42 43.69
C ASP A 81 3.56 17.24 43.75
N TYR A 82 3.34 16.54 42.64
CA TYR A 82 2.58 15.29 42.60
C TYR A 82 3.20 14.23 43.53
N ILE A 83 4.51 13.99 43.42
CA ILE A 83 5.19 12.97 44.22
C ILE A 83 5.13 13.28 45.72
N LEU A 84 5.36 14.55 46.08
CA LEU A 84 5.31 15.00 47.48
C LEU A 84 3.90 14.88 48.07
N ALA A 85 2.88 15.17 47.28
CA ALA A 85 1.49 15.06 47.69
C ALA A 85 1.04 13.62 47.90
N ASN A 86 1.39 12.71 46.98
CA ASN A 86 0.84 11.36 46.93
C ASN A 86 1.68 10.31 47.68
N PHE A 87 3.00 10.44 47.72
CA PHE A 87 3.88 9.42 48.34
C PHE A 87 4.49 9.85 49.67
N PHE A 88 4.53 11.15 49.97
CA PHE A 88 5.23 11.66 51.16
C PHE A 88 4.36 12.50 52.09
N ASN A 89 3.11 12.84 51.73
CA ASN A 89 2.23 13.73 52.49
C ASN A 89 2.89 15.09 52.85
N LYS A 90 3.68 15.66 51.94
CA LYS A 90 4.47 16.89 52.16
C LYS A 90 4.20 17.97 51.11
N ARG A 91 2.94 18.41 50.99
CA ARG A 91 2.47 19.36 49.95
C ARG A 91 3.15 20.73 49.98
N GLU A 92 3.66 21.16 51.13
CA GLU A 92 4.28 22.49 51.30
C GLU A 92 5.80 22.49 51.12
N LEU A 93 6.44 21.32 50.96
CA LEU A 93 7.90 21.22 50.89
C LEU A 93 8.41 21.68 49.51
N ILE A 94 9.27 22.70 49.47
CA ILE A 94 9.93 23.15 48.25
C ILE A 94 11.33 22.57 48.17
N LEU A 95 11.57 21.71 47.17
CA LEU A 95 12.90 21.19 46.85
C LEU A 95 13.55 22.02 45.74
N SER A 96 14.85 22.29 45.87
CA SER A 96 15.62 23.07 44.90
C SER A 96 16.93 22.41 44.47
N GLY A 97 17.37 22.73 43.25
CA GLY A 97 18.63 22.28 42.65
C GLY A 97 18.66 20.78 42.36
N ARG A 98 19.77 20.13 42.73
CA ARG A 98 20.02 18.69 42.49
C ARG A 98 20.56 17.99 43.73
N ILE A 99 20.54 16.67 43.70
CA ILE A 99 21.32 15.82 44.61
C ILE A 99 22.77 15.68 44.09
N SER A 100 23.67 15.14 44.92
CA SER A 100 25.09 14.99 44.53
C SER A 100 25.24 13.98 43.38
N ARG A 101 26.28 14.16 42.54
CA ARG A 101 26.56 13.25 41.41
C ARG A 101 26.74 11.79 41.85
N GLY A 102 27.30 11.56 43.04
CA GLY A 102 27.43 10.22 43.63
C GLY A 102 26.07 9.56 43.81
N TYR A 103 25.14 10.22 44.50
CA TYR A 103 23.78 9.68 44.68
C TYR A 103 23.02 9.51 43.37
N ILE A 104 23.21 10.40 42.38
CA ILE A 104 22.60 10.21 41.04
C ILE A 104 23.12 8.91 40.40
N SER A 105 24.44 8.68 40.46
CA SER A 105 25.07 7.48 39.93
C SER A 105 24.59 6.22 40.66
N ASP A 106 24.51 6.26 41.99
CA ASP A 106 24.06 5.12 42.80
C ASP A 106 22.59 4.77 42.48
N GLN A 107 21.73 5.78 42.38
CA GLN A 107 20.33 5.60 41.97
C GLN A 107 20.20 5.06 40.56
N LYS A 108 21.02 5.56 39.62
CA LYS A 108 21.07 5.05 38.25
C LYS A 108 21.38 3.55 38.25
N GLN A 109 22.40 3.12 39.00
CA GLN A 109 22.78 1.71 39.09
C GLN A 109 21.68 0.85 39.73
N ALA A 110 21.02 1.34 40.78
CA ALA A 110 19.90 0.64 41.40
C ALA A 110 18.73 0.46 40.42
N ILE A 111 18.38 1.50 39.66
CA ILE A 111 17.32 1.42 38.64
C ILE A 111 17.72 0.46 37.51
N LEU A 112 18.96 0.55 37.00
CA LEU A 112 19.46 -0.38 35.99
C LEU A 112 19.33 -1.84 36.44
N GLN A 113 19.65 -2.14 37.70
CA GLN A 113 19.49 -3.49 38.26
C GLN A 113 18.03 -3.95 38.37
N LEU A 114 17.10 -3.05 38.74
CA LEU A 114 15.67 -3.38 38.84
C LEU A 114 15.07 -3.84 37.50
N PHE A 115 15.53 -3.27 36.39
CA PHE A 115 15.02 -3.58 35.05
C PHE A 115 15.95 -4.49 34.23
N ASP A 116 17.06 -4.95 34.82
CA ASP A 116 18.13 -5.70 34.13
C ASP A 116 18.66 -4.97 32.88
N TYR A 117 18.81 -3.65 32.99
CA TYR A 117 19.39 -2.79 31.97
C TYR A 117 20.89 -2.55 32.20
N LYS A 118 21.60 -2.29 31.10
CA LYS A 118 23.02 -1.93 31.07
C LYS A 118 23.19 -0.51 30.58
N ASP A 119 24.15 0.20 31.18
CA ASP A 119 24.55 1.51 30.67
C ASP A 119 25.29 1.35 29.33
N TRP A 120 25.15 2.36 28.46
CA TRP A 120 25.88 2.39 27.20
C TRP A 120 27.40 2.49 27.43
N SER A 121 28.18 1.66 26.73
CA SER A 121 29.65 1.67 26.78
C SER A 121 30.30 1.52 25.40
N GLU A 122 31.58 1.89 25.28
CA GLU A 122 32.34 1.70 24.03
C GLU A 122 32.59 0.21 23.70
N GLU A 123 32.46 -0.70 24.66
CA GLU A 123 32.56 -2.15 24.41
C GLU A 123 31.36 -2.64 23.58
N GLN A 124 30.16 -2.12 23.87
CA GLN A 124 28.94 -2.44 23.14
C GLN A 124 28.91 -1.84 21.72
N LYS A 125 29.67 -0.76 21.50
CA LYS A 125 29.72 -0.06 20.23
C LYS A 125 30.06 -0.96 19.05
N ILE A 126 31.02 -1.86 19.23
CA ILE A 126 31.44 -2.77 18.15
C ILE A 126 30.27 -3.65 17.71
N PHE A 127 29.55 -4.24 18.67
CA PHE A 127 28.38 -5.08 18.38
C PHE A 127 27.25 -4.30 17.72
N ILE A 128 26.99 -3.07 18.19
CA ILE A 128 25.95 -2.19 17.64
C ILE A 128 26.33 -1.71 16.22
N GLU A 129 27.58 -1.37 15.95
CA GLU A 129 28.05 -1.00 14.61
C GLU A 129 27.99 -2.19 13.64
N THR A 130 28.34 -3.39 14.10
CA THR A 130 28.20 -4.62 13.30
C THR A 130 26.74 -4.91 12.97
N HIS A 131 25.85 -4.88 13.97
CA HIS A 131 24.42 -5.11 13.77
C HIS A 131 23.81 -4.03 12.87
N LEU A 132 24.20 -2.76 13.04
CA LEU A 132 23.79 -1.69 12.13
C LEU A 132 24.22 -1.96 10.68
N GLY A 133 25.42 -2.50 10.47
CA GLY A 133 25.89 -2.93 9.14
C GLY A 133 24.98 -3.99 8.50
N GLU A 134 24.48 -4.93 9.30
CA GLU A 134 23.48 -5.92 8.85
C GLU A 134 22.13 -5.26 8.58
N LEU A 135 21.63 -4.41 9.48
CA LEU A 135 20.37 -3.68 9.29
C LEU A 135 20.35 -2.86 7.99
N LEU A 136 21.45 -2.25 7.59
CA LEU A 136 21.52 -1.46 6.35
C LEU A 136 21.28 -2.27 5.07
N LYS A 137 21.45 -3.61 5.12
CA LYS A 137 21.11 -4.51 4.01
C LYS A 137 19.60 -4.69 3.86
N TYR A 138 18.85 -4.47 4.93
CA TYR A 138 17.39 -4.59 4.97
C TYR A 138 16.70 -3.22 4.88
N TYR A 139 17.26 -2.22 5.56
CA TYR A 139 16.74 -0.88 5.76
C TYR A 139 17.76 0.18 5.30
N PRO A 140 17.92 0.39 3.99
CA PRO A 140 18.89 1.35 3.47
C PRO A 140 18.53 2.81 3.77
N LYS A 141 17.28 3.10 4.18
CA LYS A 141 16.83 4.43 4.62
C LYS A 141 17.23 4.65 6.08
N VAL A 142 17.87 5.80 6.35
CA VAL A 142 18.47 6.13 7.65
C VAL A 142 17.47 6.06 8.80
N HIS A 143 16.27 6.59 8.59
CA HIS A 143 15.22 6.64 9.60
C HIS A 143 14.73 5.24 10.00
N ASP A 144 14.48 4.40 9.00
CA ASP A 144 14.00 3.03 9.20
C ASP A 144 15.08 2.19 9.90
N ALA A 145 16.35 2.28 9.47
CA ALA A 145 17.47 1.61 10.14
C ALA A 145 17.64 2.08 11.59
N LEU A 146 17.43 3.37 11.88
CA LEU A 146 17.49 3.89 13.25
C LEU A 146 16.38 3.30 14.12
N ARG A 147 15.15 3.23 13.61
CA ARG A 147 14.03 2.61 14.34
C ARG A 147 14.35 1.16 14.71
N GLN A 148 14.86 0.41 13.75
CA GLN A 148 15.23 -1.00 13.94
C GLN A 148 16.41 -1.15 14.92
N LEU A 149 17.39 -0.24 14.86
CA LEU A 149 18.49 -0.23 15.81
C LEU A 149 18.01 0.06 17.24
N LEU A 150 17.02 0.95 17.41
CA LEU A 150 16.44 1.23 18.73
C LEU A 150 15.71 0.02 19.30
N VAL A 151 14.95 -0.72 18.47
CA VAL A 151 14.32 -1.99 18.86
C VAL A 151 15.37 -3.00 19.34
N TYR A 152 16.46 -3.16 18.59
CA TYR A 152 17.56 -4.03 18.99
C TYR A 152 18.23 -3.57 20.29
N ILE A 153 18.51 -2.27 20.46
CA ILE A 153 19.11 -1.73 21.69
C ILE A 153 18.20 -2.00 22.90
N GLU A 154 16.89 -1.82 22.74
CA GLU A 154 15.90 -2.09 23.77
C GLU A 154 15.82 -3.60 24.10
N SER A 155 15.84 -4.47 23.10
CA SER A 155 15.83 -5.93 23.31
C SER A 155 17.09 -6.42 24.03
N GLN A 156 18.24 -5.77 23.80
CA GLN A 156 19.48 -6.03 24.52
C GLN A 156 19.52 -5.38 25.91
N ARG A 157 18.45 -4.68 26.32
CA ARG A 157 18.33 -3.92 27.57
C ARG A 157 19.48 -2.93 27.76
N ILE A 158 19.82 -2.19 26.71
CA ILE A 158 20.88 -1.19 26.74
C ILE A 158 20.26 0.21 26.76
N VAL A 159 20.72 1.10 27.63
CA VAL A 159 20.31 2.51 27.61
C VAL A 159 20.77 3.15 26.29
N ALA A 160 19.84 3.82 25.60
CA ALA A 160 20.11 4.42 24.29
C ALA A 160 21.38 5.32 24.31
N PRO A 161 22.31 5.15 23.34
CA PRO A 161 23.48 6.02 23.21
C PRO A 161 23.07 7.47 22.96
N SER A 162 23.99 8.41 23.17
CA SER A 162 23.74 9.81 22.81
C SER A 162 23.47 9.96 21.30
N TYR A 163 22.66 10.95 20.90
CA TYR A 163 22.40 11.23 19.49
C TYR A 163 23.69 11.40 18.68
N ARG A 164 24.71 12.05 19.27
CA ARG A 164 26.02 12.21 18.62
C ARG A 164 26.72 10.87 18.39
N SER A 165 26.66 9.96 19.35
CA SER A 165 27.21 8.60 19.22
C SER A 165 26.50 7.84 18.10
N LEU A 166 25.16 7.92 18.02
CA LEU A 166 24.40 7.36 16.92
C LEU A 166 24.82 7.96 15.58
N GLN A 167 24.95 9.29 15.47
CA GLN A 167 25.41 9.95 14.23
C GLN A 167 26.78 9.44 13.78
N ASP A 168 27.72 9.27 14.70
CA ASP A 168 29.06 8.79 14.40
C ASP A 168 29.02 7.32 13.91
N MET A 169 28.28 6.44 14.60
CA MET A 169 28.10 5.03 14.20
C MET A 169 27.42 4.90 12.83
N PHE A 170 26.34 5.64 12.59
CA PHE A 170 25.64 5.67 11.30
C PHE A 170 26.54 6.16 10.17
N THR A 171 27.29 7.24 10.39
CA THR A 171 28.18 7.79 9.36
C THR A 171 29.22 6.76 8.93
N GLN A 172 29.77 6.00 9.87
CA GLN A 172 30.72 4.95 9.58
C GLN A 172 30.08 3.72 8.92
N ALA A 173 28.94 3.24 9.44
CA ALA A 173 28.24 2.08 8.91
C ALA A 173 27.79 2.30 7.45
N TYR A 174 27.24 3.48 7.13
CA TYR A 174 26.88 3.83 5.75
C TYR A 174 28.09 3.95 4.83
N ALA A 175 29.21 4.47 5.32
CA ALA A 175 30.43 4.53 4.51
C ALA A 175 30.94 3.12 4.19
N ASN A 176 30.92 2.21 5.17
CA ASN A 176 31.29 0.81 4.99
C ASN A 176 30.36 0.10 4.00
N GLU A 177 29.04 0.27 4.16
CA GLU A 177 28.06 -0.36 3.29
C GLU A 177 28.13 0.16 1.85
N ASN A 178 28.27 1.47 1.67
CA ASN A 178 28.47 2.06 0.34
C ASN A 178 29.74 1.53 -0.34
N ASN A 179 30.83 1.36 0.41
CA ASN A 179 32.06 0.77 -0.13
C ASN A 179 31.84 -0.70 -0.52
N ARG A 180 31.17 -1.51 0.32
CA ARG A 180 30.84 -2.92 0.05
C ARG A 180 30.01 -3.05 -1.22
N LEU A 181 28.95 -2.26 -1.34
CA LEU A 181 28.09 -2.24 -2.53
C LEU A 181 28.87 -1.78 -3.76
N SER A 182 29.67 -0.73 -3.66
CA SER A 182 30.48 -0.23 -4.78
C SER A 182 31.44 -1.30 -5.30
N GLN A 183 32.13 -2.01 -4.41
CA GLN A 183 33.01 -3.12 -4.78
C GLN A 183 32.28 -4.24 -5.52
N LYS A 184 31.07 -4.62 -5.06
CA LYS A 184 30.26 -5.64 -5.74
C LYS A 184 29.75 -5.14 -7.09
N ILE A 185 29.27 -3.91 -7.17
CA ILE A 185 28.74 -3.31 -8.41
C ILE A 185 29.81 -3.19 -9.50
N LEU A 186 31.08 -2.98 -9.14
CA LEU A 186 32.18 -2.98 -10.09
C LEU A 186 32.38 -4.35 -10.78
N LEU A 187 31.83 -5.44 -10.24
CA LEU A 187 31.85 -6.78 -10.85
C LEU A 187 30.83 -6.96 -11.98
N ILE A 188 29.93 -5.99 -12.21
CA ILE A 188 29.01 -6.03 -13.36
C ILE A 188 29.82 -6.09 -14.67
N PRO A 189 29.52 -7.00 -15.62
CA PRO A 189 30.24 -7.06 -16.89
C PRO A 189 30.15 -5.77 -17.71
N ALA A 190 31.23 -5.41 -18.41
CA ALA A 190 31.33 -4.16 -19.20
C ALA A 190 30.17 -3.93 -20.21
N PRO A 191 29.63 -4.95 -20.91
CA PRO A 191 28.46 -4.77 -21.78
C PRO A 191 27.22 -4.28 -21.00
N LYS A 192 26.97 -4.85 -19.81
CA LYS A 192 25.84 -4.50 -18.94
C LYS A 192 26.03 -3.12 -18.32
N GLN A 193 27.25 -2.77 -17.90
CA GLN A 193 27.59 -1.42 -17.44
C GLN A 193 27.29 -0.35 -18.51
N THR A 194 27.58 -0.67 -19.78
CA THR A 194 27.31 0.22 -20.91
C THR A 194 25.81 0.38 -21.13
N GLN A 195 25.03 -0.71 -21.11
CA GLN A 195 23.57 -0.68 -21.19
C GLN A 195 22.95 0.16 -20.05
N LEU A 196 23.36 -0.07 -18.80
CA LEU A 196 22.89 0.69 -17.64
C LEU A 196 23.21 2.19 -17.77
N SER A 197 24.42 2.53 -18.22
CA SER A 197 24.81 3.92 -18.45
C SER A 197 23.98 4.58 -19.56
N ALA A 198 23.68 3.84 -20.63
CA ALA A 198 22.89 4.34 -21.76
C ALA A 198 21.44 4.68 -21.37
N LEU A 199 20.87 4.03 -20.35
CA LEU A 199 19.54 4.38 -19.82
C LEU A 199 19.50 5.81 -19.25
N ILE A 200 20.60 6.23 -18.63
CA ILE A 200 20.72 7.47 -17.85
C ILE A 200 21.22 8.64 -18.72
N GLN A 201 21.97 8.33 -19.78
CA GLN A 201 22.49 9.30 -20.74
C GLN A 201 21.36 10.06 -21.46
N ARG A 202 21.64 11.32 -21.82
CA ARG A 202 20.67 12.21 -22.45
C ARG A 202 20.89 12.22 -23.96
N ASN A 203 19.95 11.63 -24.69
CA ASN A 203 19.85 11.77 -26.14
C ASN A 203 18.64 12.68 -26.43
N ASP A 204 18.85 13.84 -27.05
CA ASP A 204 17.83 14.69 -27.69
C ASP A 204 16.52 14.99 -26.90
N GLY A 205 16.62 15.18 -25.58
CA GLY A 205 15.55 15.78 -24.78
C GLY A 205 15.01 14.88 -23.67
N ILE A 206 14.57 13.67 -23.99
CA ILE A 206 13.99 12.68 -23.05
C ILE A 206 14.98 11.53 -22.89
N THR A 207 15.32 11.16 -21.65
CA THR A 207 16.17 10.00 -21.37
C THR A 207 15.39 8.69 -21.54
N LYS A 208 16.04 7.62 -21.99
CA LYS A 208 15.44 6.27 -22.03
C LYS A 208 14.83 5.87 -20.69
N LEU A 209 15.52 6.18 -19.59
CA LEU A 209 15.01 5.99 -18.23
C LEU A 209 13.62 6.61 -18.03
N ASN A 210 13.33 7.78 -18.59
CA ASN A 210 12.04 8.44 -18.41
C ASN A 210 10.94 7.79 -19.26
N VAL A 211 11.29 7.24 -20.43
CA VAL A 211 10.36 6.47 -21.27
C VAL A 211 9.96 5.18 -20.57
N ILE A 212 10.94 4.46 -20.03
CA ILE A 212 10.73 3.19 -19.31
C ILE A 212 9.96 3.43 -18.00
N ARG A 213 10.25 4.54 -17.30
CA ARG A 213 9.57 4.96 -16.06
C ARG A 213 8.10 5.29 -16.25
N ALA A 214 7.71 5.79 -17.42
CA ALA A 214 6.33 6.13 -17.67
C ALA A 214 5.47 4.87 -17.60
N ASP A 215 4.47 4.88 -16.72
CA ASP A 215 3.57 3.75 -16.54
C ASP A 215 2.64 3.55 -17.74
N GLN A 216 1.97 2.40 -17.82
CA GLN A 216 0.96 2.19 -18.87
C GLN A 216 -0.14 3.25 -18.73
N LYS A 217 -0.32 4.05 -19.78
CA LYS A 217 -1.20 5.22 -19.72
C LYS A 217 -2.67 4.85 -19.51
N ASP A 218 -3.16 3.85 -20.24
CA ASP A 218 -4.56 3.43 -20.23
C ASP A 218 -4.67 2.01 -20.82
N PHE A 219 -5.89 1.50 -20.98
CA PHE A 219 -6.17 0.20 -21.60
C PHE A 219 -6.26 0.25 -23.14
N GLN A 220 -5.74 1.29 -23.81
CA GLN A 220 -5.74 1.34 -25.27
C GLN A 220 -4.62 0.47 -25.86
N TYR A 221 -4.81 0.05 -27.11
CA TYR A 221 -3.89 -0.87 -27.78
C TYR A 221 -2.47 -0.30 -27.86
N THR A 222 -2.34 1.00 -28.16
CA THR A 222 -1.03 1.67 -28.24
C THR A 222 -0.31 1.64 -26.90
N ALA A 223 -1.02 1.87 -25.79
CA ALA A 223 -0.44 1.82 -24.45
C ALA A 223 0.02 0.39 -24.09
N CYS A 224 -0.80 -0.63 -24.35
CA CYS A 224 -0.42 -2.03 -24.13
C CYS A 224 0.80 -2.42 -24.98
N LYS A 225 0.85 -1.97 -26.25
CA LYS A 225 1.95 -2.24 -27.16
C LYS A 225 3.25 -1.57 -26.69
N GLU A 226 3.18 -0.30 -26.29
CA GLU A 226 4.32 0.43 -25.72
C GLU A 226 4.85 -0.28 -24.46
N GLU A 227 3.96 -0.83 -23.63
CA GLU A 227 4.35 -1.56 -22.43
C GLU A 227 5.10 -2.87 -22.77
N VAL A 228 4.65 -3.61 -23.79
CA VAL A 228 5.39 -4.77 -24.34
C VAL A 228 6.75 -4.36 -24.91
N GLU A 229 6.82 -3.25 -25.66
CA GLU A 229 8.07 -2.73 -26.22
C GLU A 229 9.09 -2.36 -25.12
N LYS A 230 8.63 -1.78 -24.01
CA LYS A 230 9.48 -1.53 -22.82
C LYS A 230 9.99 -2.82 -22.20
N ALA A 231 9.15 -3.85 -22.06
CA ALA A 231 9.57 -5.15 -21.51
C ALA A 231 10.72 -5.75 -22.34
N PHE A 232 10.58 -5.74 -23.67
CA PHE A 232 11.62 -6.20 -24.58
C PHE A 232 12.91 -5.40 -24.49
N GLU A 233 12.84 -4.07 -24.33
CA GLU A 233 14.03 -3.23 -24.23
C GLU A 233 14.88 -3.58 -22.98
N ILE A 234 14.25 -4.04 -21.89
CA ILE A 234 14.93 -4.23 -20.61
C ILE A 234 15.10 -5.70 -20.18
N ILE A 235 14.52 -6.67 -20.89
CA ILE A 235 14.54 -8.09 -20.52
C ILE A 235 15.96 -8.63 -20.30
N GLU A 236 16.93 -8.20 -21.11
CA GLU A 236 18.32 -8.66 -21.00
C GLU A 236 19.02 -8.15 -19.73
N LEU A 237 18.64 -6.95 -19.25
CA LEU A 237 19.11 -6.40 -17.98
C LEU A 237 18.33 -6.99 -16.81
N TYR A 238 17.05 -7.28 -17.00
CA TYR A 238 16.21 -7.95 -16.01
C TYR A 238 16.74 -9.33 -15.67
N GLU A 239 16.99 -10.19 -16.66
CA GLU A 239 17.55 -11.54 -16.45
C GLU A 239 18.91 -11.50 -15.75
N PHE A 240 19.76 -10.53 -16.12
CA PHE A 240 21.02 -10.29 -15.40
C PHE A 240 20.77 -9.89 -13.94
N SER A 241 19.79 -9.02 -13.69
CA SER A 241 19.46 -8.56 -12.33
C SER A 241 19.02 -9.69 -11.41
N LYS A 242 18.25 -10.69 -11.91
CA LYS A 242 17.80 -11.85 -11.12
C LYS A 242 18.97 -12.64 -10.54
N GLN A 243 20.07 -12.74 -11.30
CA GLN A 243 21.26 -13.47 -10.88
C GLN A 243 22.18 -12.58 -10.03
N PHE A 244 22.31 -11.31 -10.38
CA PHE A 244 23.28 -10.41 -9.76
C PHE A 244 22.81 -9.81 -8.43
N ILE A 245 21.55 -9.38 -8.32
CA ILE A 245 21.01 -8.74 -7.11
C ILE A 245 21.15 -9.62 -5.86
N PRO A 246 20.87 -10.94 -5.88
CA PRO A 246 21.09 -11.80 -4.73
C PRO A 246 22.53 -11.76 -4.19
N THR A 247 23.52 -11.55 -5.07
CA THR A 247 24.92 -11.43 -4.65
C THR A 247 25.19 -10.16 -3.83
N LEU A 248 24.33 -9.14 -3.91
CA LEU A 248 24.43 -7.93 -3.11
C LEU A 248 24.04 -8.16 -1.65
N ALA A 249 23.35 -9.28 -1.34
CA ALA A 249 22.79 -9.56 -0.02
C ALA A 249 21.93 -8.39 0.47
N LEU A 250 21.04 -7.89 -0.39
CA LEU A 250 20.05 -6.87 -0.08
C LEU A 250 18.68 -7.53 0.04
N SER A 251 17.86 -7.08 0.98
CA SER A 251 16.46 -7.53 1.08
C SER A 251 15.62 -7.06 -0.11
N LYS A 252 14.45 -7.69 -0.34
CA LYS A 252 13.46 -7.23 -1.32
C LYS A 252 13.11 -5.74 -1.10
N ASN A 253 12.95 -5.31 0.15
CA ASN A 253 12.66 -3.92 0.53
C ASN A 253 13.82 -2.97 0.22
N ALA A 254 15.07 -3.40 0.44
CA ALA A 254 16.24 -2.60 0.12
C ALA A 254 16.40 -2.41 -1.40
N VAL A 255 16.17 -3.47 -2.18
CA VAL A 255 16.12 -3.40 -3.65
C VAL A 255 15.04 -2.43 -4.11
N ARG A 256 13.84 -2.50 -3.52
CA ARG A 256 12.74 -1.57 -3.81
C ARG A 256 13.13 -0.13 -3.51
N TYR A 257 13.75 0.13 -2.35
CA TYR A 257 14.22 1.47 -2.01
C TYR A 257 15.14 2.05 -3.08
N TYR A 258 16.16 1.31 -3.52
CA TYR A 258 17.06 1.80 -4.57
C TYR A 258 16.37 1.99 -5.93
N ALA A 259 15.38 1.15 -6.25
CA ALA A 259 14.52 1.33 -7.42
C ALA A 259 13.71 2.64 -7.34
N ASP A 260 13.08 2.89 -6.19
CA ASP A 260 12.24 4.07 -5.94
C ASP A 260 13.05 5.38 -6.05
N LEU A 261 14.33 5.39 -5.61
CA LEU A 261 15.20 6.54 -5.81
C LEU A 261 15.38 6.86 -7.31
N ALA A 262 15.53 5.84 -8.15
CA ALA A 262 15.65 6.01 -9.60
C ALA A 262 14.31 6.30 -10.29
N GLU A 263 13.18 5.88 -9.72
CA GLU A 263 11.83 6.13 -10.23
C GLU A 263 11.36 7.56 -9.89
N GLN A 264 11.45 7.97 -8.62
CA GLN A 264 10.89 9.23 -8.14
C GLN A 264 11.76 10.43 -8.50
N TYR A 265 13.09 10.31 -8.43
CA TYR A 265 13.95 11.45 -8.70
C TYR A 265 14.16 11.71 -10.18
N ALA A 266 14.32 12.99 -10.54
CA ALA A 266 14.71 13.36 -11.89
C ALA A 266 16.00 12.66 -12.31
N ALA A 267 16.06 12.17 -13.56
CA ALA A 267 17.25 11.51 -14.11
C ALA A 267 18.56 12.33 -13.96
N SER A 268 18.46 13.67 -13.81
CA SER A 268 19.62 14.52 -13.52
C SER A 268 20.24 14.33 -12.14
N ARG A 269 19.46 13.88 -11.13
CA ARG A 269 19.97 13.55 -9.80
C ARG A 269 20.80 12.28 -9.86
N LEU A 270 20.29 11.26 -10.55
CA LEU A 270 21.00 10.00 -10.78
C LEU A 270 22.37 10.25 -11.43
N ARG A 271 22.44 11.09 -12.47
CA ARG A 271 23.71 11.49 -13.13
C ARG A 271 24.75 12.17 -12.24
N ARG A 272 24.38 12.66 -11.05
CA ARG A 272 25.32 13.31 -10.11
C ARG A 272 25.94 12.33 -9.12
N LEU A 273 25.43 11.11 -9.05
CA LEU A 273 25.96 10.07 -8.18
C LEU A 273 27.26 9.50 -8.78
N SER A 274 28.01 8.76 -7.98
CA SER A 274 29.12 7.96 -8.48
C SER A 274 28.61 6.92 -9.50
N GLN A 275 29.50 6.39 -10.33
CA GLN A 275 29.14 5.47 -11.40
C GLN A 275 28.54 4.18 -10.85
N GLU A 276 29.06 3.69 -9.73
CA GLU A 276 28.58 2.52 -9.01
C GLU A 276 27.17 2.74 -8.47
N GLN A 277 26.91 3.91 -7.88
CA GLN A 277 25.57 4.26 -7.37
C GLN A 277 24.55 4.44 -8.50
N GLN A 278 24.99 4.98 -9.65
CA GLN A 278 24.15 5.04 -10.84
C GLN A 278 23.73 3.65 -11.32
N TRP A 279 24.68 2.71 -11.38
CA TRP A 279 24.41 1.35 -11.80
C TRP A 279 23.57 0.56 -10.81
N LEU A 280 23.81 0.71 -9.50
CA LEU A 280 22.99 0.08 -8.46
C LEU A 280 21.52 0.49 -8.58
N GLN A 281 21.25 1.80 -8.56
CA GLN A 281 19.88 2.32 -8.62
C GLN A 281 19.20 1.99 -9.95
N ALA A 282 19.93 2.07 -11.07
CA ALA A 282 19.39 1.71 -12.37
C ALA A 282 19.08 0.20 -12.47
N LEU A 283 19.94 -0.67 -11.93
CA LEU A 283 19.72 -2.11 -11.96
C LEU A 283 18.53 -2.52 -11.08
N CYS A 284 18.43 -1.99 -9.86
CA CYS A 284 17.28 -2.19 -8.98
C CYS A 284 15.99 -1.66 -9.62
N PHE A 285 16.05 -0.48 -10.27
CA PHE A 285 14.93 0.06 -11.03
C PHE A 285 14.50 -0.87 -12.17
N ILE A 286 15.42 -1.39 -12.98
CA ILE A 286 15.07 -2.32 -14.06
C ILE A 286 14.45 -3.61 -13.51
N HIS A 287 15.03 -4.16 -12.43
CA HIS A 287 14.48 -5.34 -11.76
C HIS A 287 13.02 -5.13 -11.38
N HIS A 288 12.74 -4.06 -10.65
CA HIS A 288 11.39 -3.77 -10.20
C HIS A 288 10.45 -3.37 -11.35
N ARG A 289 10.93 -2.55 -12.28
CA ARG A 289 10.11 -2.00 -13.37
C ARG A 289 9.65 -3.07 -14.35
N TYR A 290 10.46 -4.09 -14.61
CA TYR A 290 10.02 -5.24 -15.41
C TYR A 290 8.85 -5.97 -14.74
N GLN A 291 8.89 -6.14 -13.41
CA GLN A 291 7.80 -6.77 -12.67
C GLN A 291 6.51 -5.94 -12.71
N GLN A 292 6.61 -4.61 -12.58
CA GLN A 292 5.47 -3.72 -12.77
C GLN A 292 4.89 -3.81 -14.19
N ILE A 293 5.74 -3.90 -15.21
CA ILE A 293 5.29 -4.09 -16.60
C ILE A 293 4.51 -5.40 -16.73
N MET A 294 4.95 -6.49 -16.09
CA MET A 294 4.18 -7.75 -16.07
C MET A 294 2.82 -7.58 -15.38
N ASP A 295 2.76 -6.89 -14.24
CA ASP A 295 1.50 -6.55 -13.55
C ASP A 295 0.54 -5.78 -14.48
N ASN A 296 1.06 -4.78 -15.21
CA ASN A 296 0.29 -3.97 -16.16
C ASN A 296 -0.27 -4.80 -17.32
N LEU A 297 0.56 -5.67 -17.90
CA LEU A 297 0.17 -6.53 -19.02
C LEU A 297 -0.90 -7.54 -18.58
N ILE A 298 -0.74 -8.17 -17.42
CA ILE A 298 -1.73 -9.11 -16.86
C ILE A 298 -3.03 -8.37 -16.52
N THR A 299 -2.94 -7.20 -15.90
CA THR A 299 -4.10 -6.36 -15.58
C THR A 299 -4.86 -5.95 -16.85
N SER A 300 -4.14 -5.62 -17.92
CA SER A 300 -4.74 -5.31 -19.23
C SER A 300 -5.41 -6.53 -19.84
N PHE A 301 -4.79 -7.70 -19.75
CA PHE A 301 -5.39 -8.96 -20.19
C PHE A 301 -6.68 -9.28 -19.44
N MET A 302 -6.69 -9.12 -18.12
CA MET A 302 -7.86 -9.30 -17.26
C MET A 302 -8.98 -8.32 -17.63
N TYR A 303 -8.65 -7.04 -17.79
CA TYR A 303 -9.58 -5.99 -18.18
C TYR A 303 -10.26 -6.29 -19.53
N HIS A 304 -9.47 -6.59 -20.57
CA HIS A 304 -10.00 -6.83 -21.90
C HIS A 304 -10.77 -8.15 -21.99
N THR A 305 -10.30 -9.21 -21.33
CA THR A 305 -11.01 -10.49 -21.33
C THR A 305 -12.36 -10.36 -20.64
N LYS A 306 -12.41 -9.69 -19.47
CA LYS A 306 -13.66 -9.38 -18.77
C LYS A 306 -14.62 -8.55 -19.63
N THR A 307 -14.11 -7.50 -20.27
CA THR A 307 -14.91 -6.65 -21.18
C THR A 307 -15.53 -7.47 -22.31
N ILE A 308 -14.76 -8.37 -22.94
CA ILE A 308 -15.26 -9.23 -24.02
C ILE A 308 -16.31 -10.22 -23.48
N LEU A 309 -16.10 -10.79 -22.29
CA LEU A 309 -17.07 -11.69 -21.64
C LEU A 309 -18.40 -10.97 -21.35
N ASP A 310 -18.33 -9.77 -20.78
CA ASP A 310 -19.51 -8.95 -20.44
C ASP A 310 -20.27 -8.48 -21.69
N GLU A 311 -19.54 -8.06 -22.74
CA GLU A 311 -20.12 -7.75 -24.05
C GLU A 311 -20.77 -8.98 -24.70
N GLY A 312 -20.14 -10.15 -24.59
CA GLY A 312 -20.69 -11.42 -25.07
C GLY A 312 -22.00 -11.77 -24.38
N LYS A 313 -22.03 -11.70 -23.04
CA LYS A 313 -23.25 -11.93 -22.25
C LYS A 313 -24.37 -10.97 -22.66
N THR A 314 -24.04 -9.70 -22.84
CA THR A 314 -24.98 -8.66 -23.31
C THR A 314 -25.49 -8.97 -24.72
N TYR A 315 -24.63 -9.43 -25.62
CA TYR A 315 -25.02 -9.87 -26.96
C TYR A 315 -25.95 -11.08 -26.90
N GLY A 316 -25.65 -12.09 -26.08
CA GLY A 316 -26.51 -13.26 -25.89
C GLY A 316 -27.88 -12.90 -25.32
N ASP A 317 -27.93 -11.99 -24.33
CA ASP A 317 -29.20 -11.48 -23.78
C ASP A 317 -30.02 -10.74 -24.84
N LYS A 318 -29.37 -9.91 -25.66
CA LYS A 318 -30.03 -9.23 -26.76
C LYS A 318 -30.54 -10.21 -27.83
N ALA A 319 -29.73 -11.19 -28.22
CA ALA A 319 -30.10 -12.20 -29.21
C ALA A 319 -31.30 -13.04 -28.74
N LEU A 320 -31.35 -13.39 -27.44
CA LEU A 320 -32.50 -14.05 -26.83
C LEU A 320 -33.77 -13.18 -26.89
N LEU A 321 -33.64 -11.89 -26.58
CA LEU A 321 -34.76 -10.94 -26.67
C LEU A 321 -35.25 -10.79 -28.11
N ASP A 322 -34.35 -10.65 -29.07
CA ASP A 322 -34.66 -10.52 -30.50
C ASP A 322 -35.33 -11.81 -31.03
N TYR A 323 -34.82 -12.99 -30.64
CA TYR A 323 -35.44 -14.28 -30.95
C TYR A 323 -36.87 -14.37 -30.41
N ARG A 324 -37.07 -14.08 -29.12
CA ARG A 324 -38.41 -14.07 -28.50
C ARG A 324 -39.35 -13.07 -29.18
N ALA A 325 -38.87 -11.86 -29.47
CA ALA A 325 -39.64 -10.85 -30.17
C ALA A 325 -40.07 -11.32 -31.57
N SER A 326 -39.15 -11.96 -32.32
CA SER A 326 -39.47 -12.52 -33.64
C SER A 326 -40.56 -13.58 -33.56
N LEU A 327 -40.53 -14.46 -32.56
CA LEU A 327 -41.55 -15.49 -32.38
C LEU A 327 -42.90 -14.89 -32.00
N ILE A 328 -42.94 -13.91 -31.08
CA ILE A 328 -44.16 -13.16 -30.70
C ILE A 328 -44.90 -12.61 -31.93
N THR A 329 -44.19 -12.19 -32.98
CA THR A 329 -44.84 -11.72 -34.22
C THR A 329 -45.57 -12.81 -35.00
N ASP A 330 -45.18 -14.09 -34.83
CA ASP A 330 -45.77 -15.24 -35.50
C ASP A 330 -46.85 -15.94 -34.65
N PHE A 331 -46.93 -15.69 -33.34
CA PHE A 331 -47.98 -16.22 -32.44
C PHE A 331 -49.43 -15.95 -32.93
N PRO A 332 -49.77 -14.75 -33.44
CA PRO A 332 -51.09 -14.51 -34.00
C PRO A 332 -51.42 -15.41 -35.21
N LYS A 333 -50.42 -15.74 -36.04
CA LYS A 333 -50.59 -16.66 -37.18
C LYS A 333 -50.82 -18.08 -36.71
N LEU A 334 -50.05 -18.53 -35.71
CA LEU A 334 -50.26 -19.83 -35.07
C LEU A 334 -51.64 -19.93 -34.42
N SER A 335 -52.08 -18.90 -33.69
CA SER A 335 -53.42 -18.85 -33.09
C SER A 335 -54.52 -18.94 -34.15
N LYS A 336 -54.35 -18.24 -35.29
CA LYS A 336 -55.28 -18.34 -36.44
C LYS A 336 -55.29 -19.75 -37.02
N PHE A 337 -54.12 -20.37 -37.20
CA PHE A 337 -53.99 -21.75 -37.69
C PHE A 337 -54.70 -22.75 -36.76
N LEU A 338 -54.41 -22.69 -35.45
CA LEU A 338 -55.02 -23.58 -34.45
C LEU A 338 -56.55 -23.41 -34.33
N LYS A 339 -57.08 -22.19 -34.54
CA LYS A 339 -58.53 -21.95 -34.60
C LYS A 339 -59.17 -22.45 -35.90
N TRP A 340 -58.44 -22.38 -37.01
CA TRP A 340 -58.91 -22.77 -38.34
C TRP A 340 -58.89 -24.29 -38.54
N PHE A 341 -57.82 -24.98 -38.12
CA PHE A 341 -57.59 -26.39 -38.43
C PHE A 341 -58.75 -27.31 -37.99
N PRO A 342 -59.36 -27.18 -36.80
CA PRO A 342 -60.51 -28.00 -36.40
C PRO A 342 -61.81 -27.69 -37.16
N LYS A 343 -61.93 -26.47 -37.70
CA LYS A 343 -63.12 -25.97 -38.44
C LYS A 343 -62.96 -26.11 -39.96
N ARG A 344 -61.89 -26.74 -40.43
CA ARG A 344 -61.59 -26.89 -41.85
C ARG A 344 -62.64 -27.73 -42.57
N ASN A 345 -62.85 -27.46 -43.86
CA ASN A 345 -63.75 -28.27 -44.68
C ASN A 345 -63.17 -29.69 -44.85
N PRO A 346 -63.88 -30.76 -44.42
CA PRO A 346 -63.37 -32.13 -44.48
C PRO A 346 -63.23 -32.69 -45.91
N LYS A 347 -63.73 -31.99 -46.93
CA LYS A 347 -63.65 -32.40 -48.35
C LYS A 347 -62.42 -31.83 -49.10
N LEU A 348 -61.53 -31.09 -48.43
CA LEU A 348 -60.33 -30.54 -49.06
C LEU A 348 -59.37 -31.66 -49.48
N THR A 349 -58.82 -31.55 -50.70
CA THR A 349 -57.70 -32.40 -51.11
C THR A 349 -56.42 -32.05 -50.35
N HIS A 350 -55.42 -32.95 -50.35
CA HIS A 350 -54.18 -32.75 -49.60
C HIS A 350 -53.42 -31.48 -50.05
N GLU A 351 -53.30 -31.23 -51.35
CA GLU A 351 -52.65 -30.03 -51.88
C GLU A 351 -53.42 -28.75 -51.51
N GLU A 352 -54.75 -28.76 -51.59
CA GLU A 352 -55.58 -27.61 -51.21
C GLU A 352 -55.48 -27.30 -49.72
N LEU A 353 -55.40 -28.33 -48.88
CA LEU A 353 -55.20 -28.20 -47.44
C LEU A 353 -53.86 -27.53 -47.13
N ASN A 354 -52.76 -28.01 -47.72
CA ASN A 354 -51.42 -27.43 -47.52
C ASN A 354 -51.37 -25.99 -48.03
N ARG A 355 -51.98 -25.69 -49.19
CA ARG A 355 -52.02 -24.33 -49.74
C ARG A 355 -52.75 -23.35 -48.81
N VAL A 356 -53.88 -23.75 -48.23
CA VAL A 356 -54.64 -22.90 -47.30
C VAL A 356 -53.93 -22.78 -45.94
N ALA A 357 -53.36 -23.88 -45.44
CA ALA A 357 -52.57 -23.92 -44.21
C ALA A 357 -51.35 -22.99 -44.29
N TYR A 358 -50.53 -23.12 -45.35
CA TYR A 358 -49.29 -22.36 -45.52
C TYR A 358 -49.50 -20.88 -45.86
N LYS A 359 -50.71 -20.51 -46.30
CA LYS A 359 -51.12 -19.10 -46.41
C LYS A 359 -51.39 -18.47 -45.04
N ILE A 360 -51.80 -19.26 -44.05
CA ILE A 360 -52.06 -18.80 -42.67
C ILE A 360 -50.76 -18.77 -41.86
N LEU A 361 -49.99 -19.86 -41.92
CA LEU A 361 -48.69 -20.00 -41.27
C LEU A 361 -47.74 -20.69 -42.27
N PRO A 362 -46.74 -20.00 -42.84
CA PRO A 362 -45.78 -20.60 -43.76
C PRO A 362 -45.08 -21.85 -43.20
N GLU A 363 -44.86 -22.85 -44.06
CA GLU A 363 -44.25 -24.14 -43.69
C GLU A 363 -42.96 -24.01 -42.88
N LYS A 364 -42.06 -23.10 -43.28
CA LYS A 364 -40.77 -22.87 -42.60
C LYS A 364 -40.91 -22.33 -41.17
N GLN A 365 -42.06 -21.79 -40.79
CA GLN A 365 -42.29 -21.21 -39.45
C GLN A 365 -42.86 -22.24 -38.46
N PHE A 366 -43.39 -23.38 -38.93
CA PHE A 366 -43.94 -24.41 -38.05
C PHE A 366 -42.90 -25.04 -37.12
N PRO A 367 -41.70 -25.48 -37.60
CA PRO A 367 -40.71 -26.11 -36.72
C PRO A 367 -40.24 -25.17 -35.60
N ALA A 368 -39.91 -23.92 -35.93
CA ALA A 368 -39.41 -22.95 -34.94
C ALA A 368 -40.45 -22.61 -33.85
N LEU A 369 -41.74 -22.56 -34.18
CA LEU A 369 -42.81 -22.35 -33.21
C LEU A 369 -43.11 -23.60 -32.39
N ALA A 370 -42.99 -24.79 -32.99
CA ALA A 370 -43.13 -26.06 -32.27
C ALA A 370 -42.00 -26.24 -31.25
N GLU A 371 -40.74 -26.02 -31.66
CA GLU A 371 -39.58 -26.04 -30.77
C GLU A 371 -39.70 -25.05 -29.60
N PHE A 372 -40.22 -23.84 -29.87
CA PHE A 372 -40.49 -22.87 -28.80
C PHE A 372 -41.55 -23.36 -27.80
N LEU A 373 -42.59 -24.07 -28.27
CA LEU A 373 -43.65 -24.62 -27.41
C LEU A 373 -43.20 -25.88 -26.65
N ASP A 374 -42.26 -26.64 -27.24
CA ASP A 374 -41.62 -27.82 -26.65
C ASP A 374 -40.42 -27.45 -25.73
N ASP A 375 -40.32 -26.17 -25.32
CA ASP A 375 -39.33 -25.63 -24.38
C ASP A 375 -37.87 -25.82 -24.84
N HIS A 376 -37.63 -25.93 -26.15
CA HIS A 376 -36.27 -25.85 -26.70
C HIS A 376 -35.78 -24.41 -26.64
N LEU A 377 -35.18 -24.09 -25.50
CA LEU A 377 -34.67 -22.77 -25.18
C LEU A 377 -33.57 -22.36 -26.16
N PHE A 378 -33.69 -21.16 -26.71
CA PHE A 378 -32.64 -20.48 -27.47
C PHE A 378 -31.28 -20.68 -26.81
N ASP A 379 -30.32 -21.19 -27.58
CA ASP A 379 -28.96 -21.42 -27.11
C ASP A 379 -28.20 -20.09 -26.96
N LYS A 380 -28.29 -19.53 -25.76
CA LYS A 380 -27.60 -18.29 -25.41
C LYS A 380 -26.08 -18.45 -25.48
N GLU A 381 -25.55 -19.61 -25.14
CA GLU A 381 -24.10 -19.85 -25.14
C GLU A 381 -23.57 -19.85 -26.58
N ALA A 382 -24.26 -20.49 -27.53
CA ALA A 382 -23.90 -20.42 -28.95
C ALA A 382 -23.87 -18.97 -29.47
N ALA A 383 -24.84 -18.13 -29.08
CA ALA A 383 -24.85 -16.71 -29.45
C ALA A 383 -23.68 -15.93 -28.84
N GLU A 384 -23.28 -16.24 -27.60
CA GLU A 384 -22.08 -15.66 -26.98
C GLU A 384 -20.81 -16.05 -27.76
N TRP A 385 -20.67 -17.31 -28.16
CA TRP A 385 -19.52 -17.78 -28.96
C TRP A 385 -19.48 -17.19 -30.37
N GLU A 386 -20.63 -16.95 -31.00
CA GLU A 386 -20.71 -16.18 -32.26
C GLU A 386 -20.12 -14.77 -32.10
N PHE A 387 -20.42 -14.10 -30.97
CA PHE A 387 -19.85 -12.80 -30.65
C PHE A 387 -18.33 -12.86 -30.44
N TYR A 388 -17.83 -13.91 -29.77
CA TYR A 388 -16.39 -14.08 -29.57
C TYR A 388 -15.65 -14.29 -30.90
N LEU A 389 -16.23 -15.03 -31.85
CA LEU A 389 -15.69 -15.15 -33.22
C LEU A 389 -15.61 -13.78 -33.92
N LYS A 390 -16.66 -12.96 -33.81
CA LYS A 390 -16.68 -11.58 -34.33
C LYS A 390 -15.64 -10.67 -33.66
N SER A 391 -15.20 -11.02 -32.46
CA SER A 391 -14.24 -10.26 -31.65
C SER A 391 -12.77 -10.60 -31.91
N HIS A 392 -12.44 -11.46 -32.89
CA HIS A 392 -11.06 -11.91 -33.19
C HIS A 392 -10.02 -10.77 -33.36
N ARG A 393 -10.44 -9.60 -33.84
CA ARG A 393 -9.56 -8.42 -33.93
C ARG A 393 -9.14 -7.92 -32.56
N LYS A 394 -10.05 -7.90 -31.58
CA LYS A 394 -9.73 -7.53 -30.19
C LYS A 394 -8.75 -8.54 -29.57
N LEU A 395 -8.96 -9.83 -29.82
CA LEU A 395 -8.05 -10.90 -29.36
C LEU A 395 -6.62 -10.65 -29.84
N SER A 396 -6.50 -10.36 -31.14
CA SER A 396 -5.22 -10.12 -31.81
C SER A 396 -4.49 -8.88 -31.30
N LEU A 397 -5.23 -7.82 -30.98
CA LEU A 397 -4.67 -6.54 -30.55
C LEU A 397 -4.33 -6.51 -29.06
N TYR A 398 -5.20 -7.04 -28.20
CA TYR A 398 -5.11 -6.82 -26.76
C TYR A 398 -4.64 -8.04 -25.98
N LEU A 399 -5.03 -9.25 -26.37
CA LEU A 399 -4.76 -10.46 -25.58
C LEU A 399 -3.51 -11.21 -26.07
N ARG A 400 -3.34 -11.34 -27.38
CA ARG A 400 -2.19 -12.06 -27.96
C ARG A 400 -0.82 -11.45 -27.60
N PRO A 401 -0.64 -10.13 -27.58
CA PRO A 401 0.64 -9.56 -27.15
C PRO A 401 0.98 -9.95 -25.70
N VAL A 402 -0.01 -10.00 -24.80
CA VAL A 402 0.22 -10.45 -23.42
C VAL A 402 0.56 -11.92 -23.37
N LEU A 403 -0.20 -12.77 -24.10
CA LEU A 403 0.09 -14.20 -24.22
C LEU A 403 1.54 -14.44 -24.61
N LEU A 404 2.08 -13.70 -25.59
CA LEU A 404 3.42 -13.94 -26.11
C LEU A 404 4.55 -13.46 -25.19
N ASN A 405 4.30 -12.47 -24.35
CA ASN A 405 5.35 -11.77 -23.60
C ASN A 405 5.35 -12.05 -22.11
N VAL A 406 4.23 -12.53 -21.55
CA VAL A 406 4.15 -12.88 -20.13
C VAL A 406 4.57 -14.34 -19.91
N PRO A 407 5.56 -14.60 -19.03
CA PRO A 407 5.99 -15.95 -18.68
C PRO A 407 5.04 -16.56 -17.65
N PHE A 408 3.84 -16.92 -18.10
CA PHE A 408 2.85 -17.61 -17.26
C PHE A 408 3.35 -18.96 -16.75
N VAL A 409 3.05 -19.24 -15.49
CA VAL A 409 3.29 -20.51 -14.79
C VAL A 409 2.02 -20.92 -14.05
N PHE A 410 1.88 -22.19 -13.69
CA PHE A 410 0.77 -22.66 -12.85
C PHE A 410 1.30 -22.97 -11.45
N HIS A 411 0.56 -22.58 -10.40
CA HIS A 411 1.01 -22.70 -9.00
C HIS A 411 1.38 -24.15 -8.60
N GLU A 412 0.53 -25.11 -8.97
CA GLU A 412 0.74 -26.54 -8.75
C GLU A 412 1.20 -27.23 -10.05
N GLY A 413 2.50 -27.21 -10.34
CA GLY A 413 3.14 -28.04 -11.38
C GLY A 413 2.41 -28.12 -12.73
N ASP A 414 2.31 -29.33 -13.29
CA ASP A 414 1.71 -29.59 -14.61
C ASP A 414 0.18 -29.58 -14.56
N HIS A 415 -0.43 -28.52 -15.09
CA HIS A 415 -1.88 -28.42 -15.34
C HIS A 415 -2.17 -28.39 -16.85
N ASP A 416 -3.27 -29.03 -17.28
CA ASP A 416 -3.67 -29.17 -18.71
C ASP A 416 -3.77 -27.86 -19.50
N ILE A 417 -3.87 -26.72 -18.80
CA ILE A 417 -3.87 -25.39 -19.45
C ILE A 417 -2.51 -24.99 -19.99
N MET A 418 -1.41 -25.43 -19.37
CA MET A 418 -0.05 -25.02 -19.74
C MET A 418 0.34 -25.52 -21.14
N PRO A 419 0.10 -26.80 -21.52
CA PRO A 419 0.28 -27.25 -22.89
C PRO A 419 -0.57 -26.47 -23.91
N LEU A 420 -1.81 -26.11 -23.55
CA LEU A 420 -2.71 -25.32 -24.40
C LEU A 420 -2.21 -23.88 -24.61
N ILE A 421 -1.67 -23.25 -23.57
CA ILE A 421 -1.02 -21.94 -23.67
C ILE A 421 0.23 -22.05 -24.57
N GLN A 422 1.03 -23.09 -24.37
CA GLN A 422 2.29 -23.28 -25.09
C GLN A 422 2.06 -23.50 -26.59
N VAL A 423 1.05 -24.29 -26.99
CA VAL A 423 0.78 -24.52 -28.42
C VAL A 423 0.39 -23.23 -29.16
N LEU A 424 -0.35 -22.33 -28.51
CA LEU A 424 -0.65 -21.01 -29.08
C LEU A 424 0.59 -20.12 -29.12
N LYS A 425 1.38 -20.09 -28.03
CA LYS A 425 2.65 -19.33 -27.97
C LYS A 425 3.58 -19.76 -29.11
N ASP A 426 3.82 -21.05 -29.28
CA ASP A 426 4.72 -21.59 -30.30
C ASP A 426 4.23 -21.32 -31.73
N HIS A 427 2.91 -21.36 -31.94
CA HIS A 427 2.33 -21.06 -33.25
C HIS A 427 2.53 -19.60 -33.63
N TYR A 428 2.17 -18.67 -32.74
CA TYR A 428 2.24 -17.24 -33.01
C TYR A 428 3.66 -16.67 -32.93
N ALA A 429 4.54 -17.23 -32.10
CA ALA A 429 5.96 -16.84 -32.05
C ALA A 429 6.67 -17.09 -33.40
N LYS A 430 6.19 -18.04 -34.20
CA LYS A 430 6.67 -18.30 -35.58
C LYS A 430 6.07 -17.35 -36.62
N GLY A 431 5.30 -16.35 -36.22
CA GLY A 431 4.63 -15.40 -37.13
C GLY A 431 3.50 -16.03 -37.96
N LYS A 432 2.98 -17.19 -37.56
CA LYS A 432 1.91 -17.87 -38.30
C LYS A 432 0.55 -17.20 -38.07
N MET A 433 -0.28 -17.20 -39.10
CA MET A 433 -1.65 -16.66 -39.02
C MET A 433 -2.57 -17.60 -38.24
N PRO A 434 -3.65 -17.10 -37.60
CA PRO A 434 -4.64 -17.95 -36.94
C PRO A 434 -5.21 -19.04 -37.85
N ALA A 435 -5.52 -18.73 -39.11
CA ALA A 435 -6.13 -19.67 -40.06
C ALA A 435 -5.29 -20.92 -40.38
N SER A 436 -3.97 -20.90 -40.11
CA SER A 436 -3.10 -22.06 -40.30
C SER A 436 -2.91 -22.91 -39.04
N PHE A 437 -3.54 -22.52 -37.93
CA PHE A 437 -3.49 -23.27 -36.69
C PHE A 437 -4.29 -24.57 -36.81
N LYS A 438 -3.71 -25.67 -36.32
CA LYS A 438 -4.37 -26.96 -36.17
C LYS A 438 -4.00 -27.52 -34.81
N LEU A 439 -5.01 -27.91 -34.03
CA LEU A 439 -4.80 -28.55 -32.75
C LEU A 439 -4.45 -30.03 -32.96
N SER A 440 -3.53 -30.57 -32.17
CA SER A 440 -3.23 -32.00 -32.18
C SER A 440 -4.34 -32.79 -31.49
N ASP A 441 -4.52 -34.06 -31.89
CA ASP A 441 -5.54 -34.95 -31.33
C ASP A 441 -5.36 -35.17 -29.83
N GLU A 442 -4.11 -35.21 -29.35
CA GLU A 442 -3.78 -35.33 -27.93
C GLU A 442 -4.32 -34.15 -27.11
N LEU A 443 -4.10 -32.91 -27.59
CA LEU A 443 -4.60 -31.71 -26.91
C LEU A 443 -6.10 -31.53 -27.06
N LEU A 444 -6.69 -32.02 -28.15
CA LEU A 444 -8.15 -32.00 -28.35
C LEU A 444 -8.88 -32.78 -27.24
N GLN A 445 -8.29 -33.87 -26.72
CA GLN A 445 -8.87 -34.67 -25.64
C GLN A 445 -8.95 -33.93 -24.30
N THR A 446 -8.12 -32.91 -24.09
CA THR A 446 -8.14 -32.07 -22.87
C THR A 446 -9.32 -31.08 -22.85
N ILE A 447 -10.01 -30.91 -23.98
CA ILE A 447 -11.16 -30.01 -24.09
C ILE A 447 -12.43 -30.75 -23.64
N PRO A 448 -13.23 -30.19 -22.72
CA PRO A 448 -14.49 -30.80 -22.32
C PRO A 448 -15.40 -31.01 -23.54
N LYS A 449 -15.94 -32.23 -23.71
CA LYS A 449 -16.77 -32.61 -24.87
C LYS A 449 -17.94 -31.65 -25.14
N LYS A 450 -18.53 -31.09 -24.07
CA LYS A 450 -19.61 -30.10 -24.16
C LYS A 450 -19.22 -28.79 -24.85
N MET A 451 -17.93 -28.45 -24.89
CA MET A 451 -17.44 -27.21 -25.50
C MET A 451 -17.15 -27.36 -26.99
N ILE A 452 -16.87 -28.59 -27.46
CA ILE A 452 -16.47 -28.85 -28.85
C ILE A 452 -17.48 -28.26 -29.86
N PRO A 453 -18.81 -28.39 -29.68
CA PRO A 453 -19.77 -27.80 -30.61
C PRO A 453 -19.63 -26.27 -30.76
N TYR A 454 -19.32 -25.57 -29.67
CA TYR A 454 -19.18 -24.10 -29.67
C TYR A 454 -17.82 -23.60 -30.20
N LEU A 455 -16.86 -24.51 -30.41
CA LEU A 455 -15.53 -24.18 -30.92
C LEU A 455 -15.40 -24.45 -32.42
N LYS A 456 -16.47 -24.89 -33.09
CA LYS A 456 -16.56 -25.05 -34.53
C LYS A 456 -17.44 -23.95 -35.13
N ARG A 457 -17.24 -23.63 -36.41
CA ARG A 457 -18.17 -22.70 -37.10
C ARG A 457 -19.45 -23.42 -37.45
N ASP A 458 -19.29 -24.60 -38.05
CA ASP A 458 -20.38 -25.51 -38.35
C ASP A 458 -20.18 -26.80 -37.53
N PRO A 459 -21.24 -27.41 -36.96
CA PRO A 459 -21.12 -28.63 -36.16
C PRO A 459 -20.40 -29.80 -36.89
N GLU A 460 -20.53 -29.82 -38.22
CA GLU A 460 -19.95 -30.80 -39.15
C GLU A 460 -18.47 -30.54 -39.47
N ASP A 461 -17.88 -29.41 -39.05
CA ASP A 461 -16.47 -29.11 -39.32
C ASP A 461 -15.56 -30.15 -38.67
N GLU A 462 -14.55 -30.64 -39.42
CA GLU A 462 -13.59 -31.63 -38.90
C GLU A 462 -12.67 -31.04 -37.82
N HIS A 463 -12.30 -29.76 -37.96
CA HIS A 463 -11.35 -29.07 -37.10
C HIS A 463 -12.02 -27.93 -36.32
N LEU A 464 -11.47 -27.57 -35.16
CA LEU A 464 -11.90 -26.39 -34.41
C LEU A 464 -11.54 -25.10 -35.16
N ASP A 465 -12.37 -24.06 -35.01
CA ASP A 465 -12.03 -22.73 -35.51
C ASP A 465 -10.89 -22.13 -34.66
N PRO A 466 -9.80 -21.66 -35.29
CA PRO A 466 -8.66 -21.12 -34.56
C PRO A 466 -8.97 -19.93 -33.65
N HIS A 467 -9.92 -19.07 -34.02
CA HIS A 467 -10.26 -17.88 -33.24
C HIS A 467 -11.14 -18.23 -32.03
N LEU A 468 -12.09 -19.16 -32.21
CA LEU A 468 -12.88 -19.69 -31.09
C LEU A 468 -11.98 -20.43 -30.10
N PHE A 469 -11.06 -21.25 -30.60
CA PHE A 469 -10.08 -21.95 -29.76
C PHE A 469 -9.13 -20.98 -29.03
N GLU A 470 -8.63 -19.94 -29.71
CA GLU A 470 -7.81 -18.89 -29.10
C GLU A 470 -8.56 -18.21 -27.94
N PHE A 471 -9.82 -17.80 -28.14
CA PHE A 471 -10.61 -17.19 -27.07
C PHE A 471 -10.94 -18.15 -25.93
N PHE A 472 -11.18 -19.43 -26.23
CA PHE A 472 -11.40 -20.45 -25.21
C PHE A 472 -10.24 -20.54 -24.22
N ILE A 473 -9.00 -20.48 -24.72
CA ILE A 473 -7.82 -20.44 -23.88
C ILE A 473 -7.77 -19.16 -23.07
N TYR A 474 -8.02 -17.99 -23.67
CA TYR A 474 -8.03 -16.73 -22.91
C TYR A 474 -9.09 -16.70 -21.80
N ARG A 475 -10.30 -17.23 -22.06
CA ARG A 475 -11.34 -17.38 -21.03
C ARG A 475 -10.89 -18.30 -19.90
N LYS A 476 -10.22 -19.42 -20.20
CA LYS A 476 -9.63 -20.28 -19.18
C LYS A 476 -8.55 -19.56 -18.39
N MET A 477 -7.62 -18.89 -19.06
CA MET A 477 -6.55 -18.11 -18.42
C MET A 477 -7.11 -17.07 -17.46
N TYR A 478 -8.10 -16.27 -17.89
CA TYR A 478 -8.79 -15.30 -17.04
C TYR A 478 -9.33 -15.94 -15.76
N ASN A 479 -10.05 -17.06 -15.87
CA ASN A 479 -10.61 -17.75 -14.70
C ASN A 479 -9.55 -18.30 -13.74
N HIS A 480 -8.37 -18.69 -14.24
CA HIS A 480 -7.28 -19.17 -13.41
C HIS A 480 -6.47 -18.03 -12.79
N LEU A 481 -6.27 -16.92 -13.52
CA LEU A 481 -5.65 -15.69 -13.00
C LEU A 481 -6.51 -15.06 -11.89
N ASP A 482 -7.82 -14.97 -12.10
CA ASP A 482 -8.78 -14.43 -11.11
C ASP A 482 -8.78 -15.22 -9.79
N LYS A 483 -8.40 -16.51 -9.86
CA LYS A 483 -8.31 -17.42 -8.71
C LYS A 483 -6.89 -17.56 -8.16
N GLY A 484 -5.90 -16.84 -8.69
CA GLY A 484 -4.50 -16.95 -8.29
C GLY A 484 -3.84 -18.30 -8.59
N ARG A 485 -4.33 -19.04 -9.60
CA ARG A 485 -3.78 -20.36 -9.99
C ARG A 485 -2.82 -20.29 -11.17
N LEU A 486 -3.15 -19.44 -12.15
CA LEU A 486 -2.23 -19.10 -13.22
C LEU A 486 -1.49 -17.84 -12.76
N CYS A 487 -0.18 -17.92 -12.69
CA CYS A 487 0.69 -16.92 -12.07
C CYS A 487 1.77 -16.45 -13.05
N CYS A 488 2.54 -15.46 -12.65
CA CYS A 488 3.75 -14.98 -13.31
C CYS A 488 4.77 -14.65 -12.22
N ASN A 489 5.80 -15.47 -12.05
CA ASN A 489 6.82 -15.24 -11.02
C ASN A 489 7.71 -14.02 -11.30
N GLU A 490 7.58 -13.45 -12.50
CA GLU A 490 8.22 -12.19 -12.88
C GLU A 490 7.30 -10.98 -12.65
N SER A 491 6.22 -11.11 -11.87
CA SER A 491 5.24 -10.09 -11.50
C SER A 491 5.22 -9.91 -9.98
N VAL A 492 4.81 -8.75 -9.47
CA VAL A 492 4.63 -8.55 -8.02
C VAL A 492 3.24 -9.02 -7.60
N SER A 493 2.21 -8.59 -8.33
CA SER A 493 0.81 -8.77 -7.91
C SER A 493 0.23 -10.13 -8.31
N TYR A 494 0.83 -10.83 -9.28
CA TYR A 494 0.36 -12.10 -9.84
C TYR A 494 1.41 -13.20 -9.73
N CYS A 495 2.39 -13.08 -8.83
CA CYS A 495 3.32 -14.16 -8.55
C CYS A 495 2.64 -15.30 -7.79
N ASP A 496 3.24 -16.49 -7.88
CA ASP A 496 2.84 -17.61 -7.05
C ASP A 496 3.14 -17.33 -5.57
N MET A 497 2.24 -17.76 -4.67
CA MET A 497 2.34 -17.46 -3.24
C MET A 497 3.61 -18.09 -2.64
N ASP A 498 3.88 -19.36 -2.98
CA ASP A 498 5.08 -20.07 -2.52
C ASP A 498 6.36 -19.44 -3.06
N HIS A 499 6.29 -18.77 -4.22
CA HIS A 499 7.40 -18.01 -4.78
C HIS A 499 7.66 -16.69 -4.03
N ASP A 500 6.62 -16.05 -3.48
CA ASP A 500 6.77 -14.79 -2.75
C ASP A 500 7.20 -14.99 -1.29
N LEU A 501 6.83 -16.13 -0.69
CA LEU A 501 7.22 -16.52 0.66
C LEU A 501 8.73 -16.72 0.81
N ILE A 502 9.20 -16.66 2.05
CA ILE A 502 10.58 -16.99 2.39
C ILE A 502 10.81 -18.49 2.28
N ASN A 503 12.05 -18.89 1.96
CA ASN A 503 12.43 -20.30 1.88
C ASN A 503 12.26 -20.99 3.26
N GLU A 504 11.76 -22.23 3.26
CA GLU A 504 11.58 -23.06 4.46
C GLU A 504 12.87 -23.16 5.31
N ASP A 505 14.05 -23.19 4.67
CA ASP A 505 15.36 -23.21 5.35
C ASP A 505 15.59 -21.99 6.29
N LEU A 506 14.91 -20.87 6.02
CA LEU A 506 14.94 -19.67 6.88
C LEU A 506 13.89 -19.74 7.98
N VAL A 507 12.74 -20.37 7.71
CA VAL A 507 11.68 -20.58 8.70
C VAL A 507 12.19 -21.47 9.83
N ASP A 508 12.96 -22.51 9.50
CA ASP A 508 13.61 -23.39 10.48
C ASP A 508 14.61 -22.68 11.39
N LYS A 509 15.02 -21.45 11.04
CA LYS A 509 15.95 -20.61 11.81
C LYS A 509 15.26 -19.40 12.47
N VAL A 510 13.93 -19.41 12.57
CA VAL A 510 13.16 -18.27 13.08
C VAL A 510 13.63 -17.81 14.47
N GLU A 511 14.00 -18.73 15.37
CA GLU A 511 14.51 -18.40 16.70
C GLU A 511 15.84 -17.63 16.66
N GLU A 512 16.78 -18.08 15.82
CA GLU A 512 18.08 -17.44 15.62
C GLU A 512 17.91 -16.03 15.04
N ILE A 513 17.09 -15.92 13.98
CA ILE A 513 16.83 -14.65 13.29
C ILE A 513 16.09 -13.68 14.22
N ALA A 514 15.07 -14.16 14.94
CA ALA A 514 14.33 -13.37 15.91
C ALA A 514 15.25 -12.79 16.99
N ALA A 515 16.17 -13.60 17.53
CA ALA A 515 17.15 -13.14 18.50
C ALA A 515 18.15 -12.13 17.90
N GLU A 516 18.62 -12.37 16.67
CA GLU A 516 19.55 -11.48 15.96
C GLU A 516 18.98 -10.07 15.78
N PHE A 517 17.70 -9.96 15.40
CA PHE A 517 17.04 -8.69 15.10
C PHE A 517 16.25 -8.08 16.27
N GLY A 518 16.24 -8.73 17.45
CA GLY A 518 15.56 -8.22 18.64
C GLY A 518 14.06 -8.44 18.69
N TYR A 519 13.55 -9.44 17.96
CA TYR A 519 12.13 -9.80 17.86
C TYR A 519 11.81 -11.12 18.55
N THR A 520 12.16 -11.25 19.83
CA THR A 520 12.05 -12.50 20.62
C THR A 520 10.61 -13.04 20.74
N ASN A 521 9.60 -12.26 20.40
CA ASN A 521 8.20 -12.67 20.47
C ASN A 521 7.72 -13.43 19.22
N ILE A 522 8.44 -13.34 18.09
CA ILE A 522 8.08 -14.00 16.83
C ILE A 522 8.06 -15.55 16.95
N PRO A 523 9.06 -16.19 17.61
CA PRO A 523 9.06 -17.65 17.73
C PRO A 523 8.02 -18.20 18.71
N ILE A 524 7.46 -17.35 19.58
CA ILE A 524 6.45 -17.78 20.56
C ILE A 524 5.16 -18.06 19.80
N PHE A 525 4.70 -19.31 19.86
CA PHE A 525 3.51 -19.75 19.12
C PHE A 525 2.24 -19.11 19.66
N CYS A 526 1.22 -18.99 18.80
CA CYS A 526 -0.02 -18.25 19.10
C CYS A 526 -0.72 -18.76 20.37
N ASP A 527 -0.66 -20.06 20.64
CA ASP A 527 -1.33 -20.65 21.81
C ASP A 527 -0.76 -20.12 23.13
N GLN A 528 0.57 -19.94 23.23
CA GLN A 528 1.17 -19.38 24.44
C GLN A 528 0.79 -17.90 24.62
N HIS A 529 0.80 -17.10 23.54
CA HIS A 529 0.33 -15.71 23.60
C HIS A 529 -1.14 -15.62 24.02
N LEU A 530 -1.96 -16.56 23.55
CA LEU A 530 -3.37 -16.64 23.92
C LEU A 530 -3.53 -17.01 25.39
N ASP A 531 -2.79 -18.00 25.89
CA ASP A 531 -2.81 -18.40 27.29
C ASP A 531 -2.35 -17.24 28.20
N GLU A 532 -1.29 -16.53 27.84
CA GLU A 532 -0.81 -15.35 28.56
C GLU A 532 -1.85 -14.22 28.57
N ALA A 533 -2.47 -13.92 27.42
CA ALA A 533 -3.51 -12.90 27.33
C ALA A 533 -4.79 -13.27 28.11
N VAL A 534 -5.16 -14.56 28.14
CA VAL A 534 -6.29 -15.06 28.95
C VAL A 534 -5.97 -14.95 30.43
N ASN A 535 -4.76 -15.30 30.85
CA ASN A 535 -4.34 -15.14 32.24
C ASN A 535 -4.32 -13.65 32.64
N GLU A 536 -3.79 -12.76 31.80
CA GLU A 536 -3.82 -11.31 32.05
C GLU A 536 -5.26 -10.79 32.14
N LEU A 537 -6.16 -11.26 31.27
CA LEU A 537 -7.57 -10.92 31.33
C LEU A 537 -8.21 -11.38 32.64
N ASP A 538 -7.99 -12.62 33.05
CA ASP A 538 -8.56 -13.21 34.26
C ASP A 538 -8.04 -12.50 35.51
N GLU A 539 -6.73 -12.23 35.60
CA GLU A 539 -6.14 -11.46 36.70
C GLU A 539 -6.68 -10.01 36.72
N THR A 540 -6.76 -9.36 35.57
CA THR A 540 -7.29 -7.99 35.47
C THR A 540 -8.76 -7.93 35.84
N TRP A 541 -9.54 -8.96 35.47
CA TRP A 541 -10.94 -9.10 35.83
C TRP A 541 -11.10 -9.18 37.35
N VAL A 542 -10.36 -10.07 38.01
CA VAL A 542 -10.36 -10.20 39.48
C VAL A 542 -9.93 -8.88 40.13
N ASN A 543 -8.79 -8.32 39.71
CA ASN A 543 -8.26 -7.07 40.28
C ASN A 543 -9.22 -5.89 40.12
N THR A 544 -9.90 -5.79 38.99
CA THR A 544 -10.85 -4.70 38.71
C THR A 544 -12.10 -4.85 39.57
N ILE A 545 -12.63 -6.06 39.72
CA ILE A 545 -13.78 -6.33 40.59
C ILE A 545 -13.42 -6.07 42.06
N ASP A 546 -12.25 -6.54 42.51
CA ASP A 546 -11.80 -6.32 43.89
C ASP A 546 -11.63 -4.82 44.18
N ARG A 547 -11.10 -4.04 43.24
CA ARG A 547 -10.99 -2.58 43.35
C ARG A 547 -12.33 -1.84 43.30
N ILE A 548 -13.31 -2.36 42.55
CA ILE A 548 -14.68 -1.82 42.59
C ILE A 548 -15.29 -2.09 43.96
N ASN A 549 -15.19 -3.32 44.46
CA ASN A 549 -15.74 -3.72 45.76
C ASN A 549 -15.07 -3.01 46.95
N SER A 550 -13.76 -2.72 46.86
CA SER A 550 -13.02 -1.99 47.89
C SER A 550 -13.18 -0.46 47.82
N GLY A 551 -13.86 0.05 46.78
CA GLY A 551 -14.02 1.49 46.54
C GLY A 551 -12.75 2.20 46.04
N GLU A 552 -11.71 1.44 45.64
CA GLU A 552 -10.48 1.98 45.06
C GLU A 552 -10.68 2.44 43.61
N ASN A 553 -11.66 1.89 42.88
CA ASN A 553 -11.98 2.30 41.51
C ASN A 553 -12.92 3.51 41.49
N LYS A 554 -12.35 4.72 41.34
CA LYS A 554 -13.08 6.00 41.34
C LYS A 554 -13.97 6.24 40.11
N GLY A 555 -13.74 5.49 39.02
CA GLY A 555 -14.53 5.58 37.79
C GLY A 555 -15.85 4.84 37.85
N PHE A 556 -16.09 4.06 38.92
CA PHE A 556 -17.26 3.22 39.09
C PHE A 556 -17.94 3.55 40.42
N GLU A 557 -19.23 3.88 40.40
CA GLU A 557 -20.00 4.20 41.60
C GLU A 557 -21.17 3.22 41.73
N LEU A 558 -21.24 2.56 42.88
CA LEU A 558 -22.32 1.65 43.26
C LEU A 558 -23.41 2.44 43.98
N ILE A 559 -24.63 2.41 43.46
CA ILE A 559 -25.81 2.96 44.09
C ILE A 559 -26.52 1.83 44.85
N ASP A 560 -26.30 1.77 46.16
CA ASP A 560 -27.11 0.94 47.04
C ASP A 560 -28.52 1.55 47.16
N THR A 561 -29.51 0.90 46.55
CA THR A 561 -30.94 1.20 46.78
C THR A 561 -31.50 0.16 47.74
N GLU A 562 -32.15 0.59 48.82
CA GLU A 562 -32.64 -0.29 49.91
C GLU A 562 -33.62 -1.41 49.47
N ASP A 563 -34.10 -1.38 48.21
CA ASP A 563 -35.13 -2.27 47.66
C ASP A 563 -34.67 -3.22 46.52
N ASN A 564 -33.42 -3.17 46.06
CA ASN A 564 -32.92 -4.06 44.98
C ASN A 564 -31.94 -5.12 45.52
N GLU A 565 -32.12 -6.38 45.15
CA GLU A 565 -31.19 -7.49 45.48
C GLU A 565 -29.80 -7.35 44.81
N THR A 566 -29.69 -6.48 43.81
CA THR A 566 -28.45 -6.14 43.11
C THR A 566 -28.24 -4.62 43.06
N PRO A 567 -27.09 -4.08 43.50
CA PRO A 567 -26.82 -2.65 43.46
C PRO A 567 -26.80 -2.15 42.00
N ASP A 568 -27.48 -1.02 41.76
CA ASP A 568 -27.37 -0.32 40.48
C ASP A 568 -25.98 0.33 40.39
N TRP A 569 -25.43 0.46 39.19
CA TRP A 569 -24.10 1.04 39.01
C TRP A 569 -24.08 2.05 37.86
N HIS A 570 -23.20 3.04 37.97
CA HIS A 570 -22.90 3.97 36.90
C HIS A 570 -21.39 4.18 36.75
N LEU A 571 -20.98 4.31 35.49
CA LEU A 571 -19.63 4.72 35.14
C LEU A 571 -19.57 6.25 35.20
N ASN A 572 -18.65 6.76 36.01
CA ASN A 572 -18.32 8.17 36.08
C ASN A 572 -17.47 8.51 34.85
N TYR A 573 -18.14 8.91 33.77
CA TYR A 573 -17.49 9.56 32.64
C TYR A 573 -17.31 11.04 32.95
N ASP A 574 -16.21 11.64 32.49
CA ASP A 574 -16.17 13.08 32.28
C ASP A 574 -17.31 13.42 31.31
N ALA A 575 -18.36 14.07 31.80
CA ALA A 575 -19.47 14.48 30.96
C ALA A 575 -18.89 15.29 29.79
N SER A 576 -19.21 14.90 28.55
CA SER A 576 -18.92 15.76 27.41
C SER A 576 -19.73 17.03 27.56
N ASP A 577 -19.12 18.06 28.14
CA ASP A 577 -19.67 19.39 28.12
C ASP A 577 -20.00 19.71 26.66
N LYS A 578 -21.21 20.21 26.41
CA LYS A 578 -21.56 20.69 25.07
C LYS A 578 -20.51 21.71 24.67
N LEU A 579 -19.78 21.40 23.61
CA LEU A 579 -18.71 22.23 23.08
C LEU A 579 -19.27 23.64 22.86
N ASP A 580 -18.71 24.63 23.56
CA ASP A 580 -19.13 26.02 23.40
C ASP A 580 -18.61 26.55 22.06
N ASP A 581 -19.38 26.31 21.00
CA ASP A 581 -19.08 26.78 19.65
C ASP A 581 -19.11 28.32 19.53
N THR A 582 -19.48 29.05 20.59
CA THR A 582 -19.54 30.51 20.58
C THR A 582 -18.18 31.11 20.25
N PHE A 583 -17.08 30.54 20.76
CA PHE A 583 -15.72 30.96 20.39
C PHE A 583 -15.47 30.85 18.88
N PHE A 584 -15.70 29.67 18.28
CA PHE A 584 -15.44 29.45 16.86
C PHE A 584 -16.33 30.31 15.94
N LYS A 585 -17.55 30.61 16.37
CA LYS A 585 -18.46 31.51 15.64
C LYS A 585 -18.00 32.98 15.63
N THR A 586 -17.17 33.39 16.60
CA THR A 586 -16.61 34.75 16.66
C THR A 586 -15.36 34.95 15.80
N LEU A 587 -14.76 33.87 15.28
CA LEU A 587 -13.57 33.97 14.45
C LEU A 587 -13.90 34.57 13.07
N PRO A 588 -13.06 35.48 12.55
CA PRO A 588 -13.27 36.04 11.21
C PRO A 588 -13.16 34.95 10.15
N LYS A 589 -14.09 34.96 9.19
CA LYS A 589 -14.01 34.09 8.01
C LYS A 589 -12.90 34.60 7.09
N THR A 590 -12.00 33.71 6.68
CA THR A 590 -10.91 34.02 5.75
C THR A 590 -10.96 33.09 4.54
N GLY A 591 -10.40 33.54 3.41
CA GLY A 591 -10.27 32.71 2.22
C GLY A 591 -9.26 31.59 2.44
N ILE A 592 -9.54 30.40 1.92
CA ILE A 592 -8.62 29.25 1.99
C ILE A 592 -7.26 29.55 1.34
N ALA A 593 -7.25 30.37 0.28
CA ALA A 593 -6.03 30.80 -0.39
C ALA A 593 -5.13 31.66 0.52
N ASP A 594 -5.72 32.57 1.29
CA ASP A 594 -4.99 33.42 2.24
C ASP A 594 -4.49 32.61 3.44
N LEU A 595 -5.32 31.68 3.94
CA LEU A 595 -4.92 30.76 5.00
C LEU A 595 -3.73 29.90 4.58
N MET A 596 -3.78 29.33 3.38
CA MET A 596 -2.69 28.49 2.85
C MET A 596 -1.42 29.29 2.58
N MET A 597 -1.54 30.54 2.09
CA MET A 597 -0.39 31.46 1.98
C MET A 597 0.25 31.76 3.33
N PHE A 598 -0.58 32.15 4.32
CA PHE A 598 -0.12 32.48 5.67
C PHE A 598 0.59 31.30 6.33
N MET A 599 -0.04 30.13 6.34
CA MET A 599 0.55 28.92 6.91
C MET A 599 1.82 28.51 6.16
N GLY A 600 1.80 28.56 4.82
CA GLY A 600 2.97 28.23 4.02
C GLY A 600 4.17 29.13 4.25
N ASP A 601 3.94 30.42 4.47
CA ASP A 601 4.99 31.37 4.83
C ASP A 601 5.49 31.16 6.26
N LEU A 602 4.58 30.92 7.22
CA LEU A 602 4.92 30.61 8.61
C LEU A 602 5.83 29.38 8.71
N MET A 603 5.53 28.33 7.94
CA MET A 603 6.27 27.06 7.96
C MET A 603 7.43 27.03 6.96
N ASN A 604 7.58 28.05 6.12
CA ASN A 604 8.52 28.09 4.99
C ASN A 604 8.39 26.87 4.04
N MET A 605 7.17 26.35 3.86
CA MET A 605 6.90 25.15 3.05
C MET A 605 7.21 25.37 1.56
N TRP A 606 7.22 26.62 1.10
CA TRP A 606 7.50 26.95 -0.30
C TRP A 606 8.94 26.65 -0.75
N SER A 607 9.87 26.52 0.20
CA SER A 607 11.31 26.37 -0.07
C SER A 607 11.69 25.03 -0.72
N VAL A 608 10.85 23.99 -0.59
CA VAL A 608 11.10 22.66 -1.16
C VAL A 608 10.73 22.55 -2.64
N PHE A 609 9.91 23.49 -3.16
CA PHE A 609 9.49 23.51 -4.55
C PHE A 609 10.61 23.99 -5.47
N SER A 610 11.47 23.04 -5.84
CA SER A 610 12.60 23.23 -6.75
C SER A 610 12.18 23.04 -8.21
N HIS A 611 12.86 23.67 -9.17
CA HIS A 611 12.56 23.47 -10.59
C HIS A 611 13.00 22.06 -11.07
N MET A 612 12.16 21.41 -11.90
CA MET A 612 12.47 20.12 -12.54
C MET A 612 13.81 20.08 -13.31
N LYS A 613 14.25 21.21 -13.90
CA LYS A 613 15.50 21.31 -14.65
C LYS A 613 16.56 22.01 -13.80
N THR A 614 17.70 21.35 -13.63
CA THR A 614 18.74 21.81 -12.69
C THR A 614 19.88 22.62 -13.32
N ARG A 615 19.92 22.81 -14.64
CA ARG A 615 20.95 23.60 -15.36
C ARG A 615 20.31 24.64 -16.29
N TYR A 616 20.96 25.80 -16.41
CA TYR A 616 20.65 26.90 -17.34
C TYR A 616 19.26 27.56 -17.21
N ASN A 617 18.63 27.49 -16.04
CA ASN A 617 17.35 28.17 -15.79
C ASN A 617 17.52 29.42 -14.92
N LYS A 618 16.98 30.55 -15.41
CA LYS A 618 16.96 31.84 -14.69
C LYS A 618 15.92 31.86 -13.56
N LYS A 619 14.83 31.09 -13.66
CA LYS A 619 13.81 30.93 -12.60
C LYS A 619 14.19 29.76 -11.70
N LYS A 620 14.94 29.99 -10.62
CA LYS A 620 15.25 28.94 -9.63
C LYS A 620 14.15 28.77 -8.59
N THR A 621 13.42 29.83 -8.31
CA THR A 621 12.37 29.89 -7.29
C THR A 621 11.06 30.33 -7.96
N PRO A 622 9.95 29.58 -7.78
CA PRO A 622 8.66 29.96 -8.33
C PRO A 622 8.04 31.11 -7.51
N ALA A 623 7.08 31.80 -8.11
CA ALA A 623 6.28 32.78 -7.37
C ALA A 623 5.35 32.04 -6.41
N LYS A 624 5.39 32.36 -5.11
CA LYS A 624 4.59 31.69 -4.07
C LYS A 624 3.09 31.73 -4.37
N LEU A 625 2.58 32.86 -4.85
CA LEU A 625 1.17 33.00 -5.26
C LEU A 625 0.79 32.03 -6.38
N ALA A 626 1.66 31.83 -7.38
CA ALA A 626 1.42 30.89 -8.46
C ALA A 626 1.52 29.43 -7.99
N LEU A 627 2.40 29.12 -7.04
CA LEU A 627 2.43 27.80 -6.39
C LEU A 627 1.13 27.54 -5.62
N ASN A 628 0.71 28.48 -4.79
CA ASN A 628 -0.50 28.36 -3.98
C ASN A 628 -1.73 28.14 -4.87
N ALA A 629 -1.90 28.97 -5.90
CA ALA A 629 -2.97 28.80 -6.88
C ALA A 629 -2.88 27.46 -7.62
N GLY A 630 -1.68 26.99 -7.97
CA GLY A 630 -1.49 25.70 -8.64
C GLY A 630 -1.88 24.52 -7.76
N ILE A 631 -1.49 24.53 -6.48
CA ILE A 631 -1.85 23.46 -5.53
C ILE A 631 -3.35 23.47 -5.26
N LEU A 632 -3.95 24.65 -5.07
CA LEU A 632 -5.40 24.77 -4.89
C LEU A 632 -6.17 24.36 -6.14
N ALA A 633 -5.63 24.62 -7.34
CA ALA A 633 -6.26 24.18 -8.59
C ALA A 633 -6.35 22.66 -8.64
N ASP A 634 -5.24 21.98 -8.34
CA ASP A 634 -5.20 20.51 -8.28
C ASP A 634 -6.10 19.97 -7.15
N ALA A 635 -6.10 20.61 -5.96
CA ALA A 635 -6.93 20.19 -4.83
C ALA A 635 -8.43 20.31 -5.09
N PHE A 636 -8.87 21.35 -5.83
CA PHE A 636 -10.27 21.54 -6.18
C PHE A 636 -10.68 20.86 -7.50
N GLY A 637 -9.74 20.22 -8.20
CA GLY A 637 -10.00 19.56 -9.48
C GLY A 637 -10.32 20.53 -10.62
N VAL A 638 -9.83 21.77 -10.55
CA VAL A 638 -10.00 22.79 -11.60
C VAL A 638 -8.74 22.91 -12.44
N SER A 639 -8.88 23.22 -13.73
CA SER A 639 -7.72 23.36 -14.63
C SER A 639 -6.92 24.63 -14.33
N ALA A 640 -5.64 24.67 -14.72
CA ALA A 640 -4.84 25.89 -14.66
C ALA A 640 -5.45 27.04 -15.47
N GLU A 641 -6.21 26.74 -16.52
CA GLU A 641 -6.95 27.75 -17.28
C GLU A 641 -8.09 28.34 -16.43
N GLN A 642 -8.94 27.48 -15.87
CA GLN A 642 -10.03 27.90 -14.99
C GLN A 642 -9.52 28.66 -13.76
N MET A 643 -8.44 28.20 -13.13
CA MET A 643 -7.86 28.89 -11.99
C MET A 643 -7.28 30.26 -12.39
N ALA A 644 -6.66 30.37 -13.57
CA ALA A 644 -6.17 31.65 -14.09
C ALA A 644 -7.31 32.61 -14.45
N ASP A 645 -8.47 32.11 -14.87
CA ASP A 645 -9.66 32.94 -15.11
C ASP A 645 -10.32 33.41 -13.80
N MET A 646 -10.24 32.60 -12.75
CA MET A 646 -10.80 32.90 -11.42
C MET A 646 -9.85 33.69 -10.51
N SER A 647 -8.60 33.90 -10.92
CA SER A 647 -7.58 34.60 -10.15
C SER A 647 -6.89 35.68 -11.00
N ASP A 648 -6.24 36.67 -10.37
CA ASP A 648 -5.46 37.68 -11.09
C ASP A 648 -4.08 37.15 -11.56
N ILE A 649 -3.96 35.83 -11.84
CA ILE A 649 -2.71 35.16 -12.19
C ILE A 649 -2.72 34.77 -13.66
N ASN A 650 -1.66 35.15 -14.39
CA ASN A 650 -1.52 34.81 -15.80
C ASN A 650 -1.45 33.28 -16.03
N TYR A 651 -2.26 32.77 -16.97
CA TYR A 651 -2.31 31.35 -17.34
C TYR A 651 -0.95 30.72 -17.64
N ASN A 652 -0.08 31.38 -18.43
CA ASN A 652 1.23 30.83 -18.76
C ASN A 652 2.15 30.73 -17.53
N LEU A 653 2.01 31.67 -16.58
CA LEU A 653 2.75 31.62 -15.32
C LEU A 653 2.25 30.45 -14.46
N LEU A 654 0.93 30.26 -14.35
CA LEU A 654 0.35 29.19 -13.56
C LEU A 654 0.69 27.81 -14.13
N ARG A 655 0.47 27.63 -15.43
CA ARG A 655 0.79 26.39 -16.16
C ARG A 655 2.26 26.02 -16.03
N SER A 656 3.18 26.96 -16.30
CA SER A 656 4.62 26.68 -16.17
C SER A 656 5.02 26.40 -14.72
N THR A 657 4.40 27.07 -13.74
CA THR A 657 4.67 26.80 -12.32
C THR A 657 4.25 25.37 -11.94
N GLN A 658 3.07 24.95 -12.38
CA GLN A 658 2.57 23.60 -12.12
C GLN A 658 3.44 22.53 -12.79
N GLU A 659 3.75 22.69 -14.08
CA GLU A 659 4.57 21.74 -14.84
C GLU A 659 6.03 21.64 -14.34
N ASP A 660 6.62 22.77 -13.91
CA ASP A 660 8.05 22.81 -13.56
C ASP A 660 8.34 22.57 -12.07
N PHE A 661 7.38 22.82 -11.17
CA PHE A 661 7.63 22.84 -9.72
C PHE A 661 6.70 21.93 -8.90
N ILE A 662 5.48 21.64 -9.33
CA ILE A 662 4.50 20.83 -8.57
C ILE A 662 4.59 19.38 -9.03
N ARG A 663 5.05 18.50 -8.14
CA ARG A 663 5.27 17.07 -8.39
C ARG A 663 5.37 16.32 -7.07
N ILE A 664 5.20 15.01 -7.09
CA ILE A 664 5.19 14.19 -5.86
C ILE A 664 6.46 14.42 -5.01
N ASP A 665 7.63 14.52 -5.63
CA ASP A 665 8.91 14.76 -4.93
C ASP A 665 9.05 16.18 -4.33
N THR A 666 8.18 17.14 -4.66
CA THR A 666 8.11 18.46 -3.99
C THR A 666 6.91 18.59 -3.06
N LEU A 667 5.81 17.90 -3.37
CA LEU A 667 4.59 17.87 -2.56
C LEU A 667 4.78 17.07 -1.27
N CYS A 668 5.40 15.88 -1.31
CA CYS A 668 5.61 15.10 -0.10
C CYS A 668 6.46 15.85 0.95
N PRO A 669 7.64 16.43 0.60
CA PRO A 669 8.39 17.23 1.56
C PRO A 669 7.64 18.47 2.07
N ALA A 670 6.76 19.06 1.25
CA ALA A 670 5.92 20.19 1.68
C ALA A 670 4.86 19.72 2.70
N ASN A 671 4.25 18.55 2.47
CA ASN A 671 3.33 17.92 3.40
C ASN A 671 4.03 17.54 4.72
N ASP A 672 5.24 16.98 4.65
CA ASP A 672 6.04 16.65 5.83
C ASP A 672 6.32 17.89 6.68
N ILE A 673 6.65 19.04 6.07
CA ILE A 673 6.84 20.30 6.78
C ILE A 673 5.54 20.72 7.51
N ALA A 674 4.40 20.63 6.84
CA ALA A 674 3.11 20.98 7.43
C ALA A 674 2.72 20.04 8.58
N CYS A 675 2.84 18.73 8.38
CA CYS A 675 2.54 17.72 9.38
C CYS A 675 3.44 17.85 10.61
N ASN A 676 4.75 18.05 10.42
CA ASN A 676 5.70 18.25 11.52
C ASN A 676 5.41 19.52 12.31
N PHE A 677 4.94 20.59 11.64
CA PHE A 677 4.49 21.80 12.34
C PHE A 677 3.26 21.51 13.21
N ILE A 678 2.23 20.84 12.68
CA ILE A 678 1.04 20.49 13.44
C ILE A 678 1.39 19.59 14.63
N TYR A 679 2.24 18.59 14.41
CA TYR A 679 2.75 17.70 15.47
C TYR A 679 3.46 18.46 16.60
N SER A 680 4.13 19.56 16.30
CA SER A 680 4.82 20.38 17.30
C SER A 680 3.86 21.21 18.18
N LEU A 681 2.59 21.35 17.79
CA LEU A 681 1.61 22.13 18.55
C LEU A 681 1.09 21.35 19.76
N PRO A 682 0.89 21.99 20.93
CA PRO A 682 0.37 21.31 22.12
C PRO A 682 -0.96 20.60 21.91
N ILE A 683 -1.83 21.14 21.05
CA ILE A 683 -3.14 20.56 20.75
C ILE A 683 -3.06 19.17 20.13
N PHE A 684 -1.97 18.84 19.42
CA PHE A 684 -1.82 17.53 18.80
C PHE A 684 -1.84 16.40 19.82
N LYS A 685 -1.18 16.60 20.97
CA LYS A 685 -1.20 15.65 22.09
C LYS A 685 -2.53 15.62 22.82
N GLY A 686 -3.28 16.72 22.79
CA GLY A 686 -4.63 16.79 23.36
C GLY A 686 -5.64 15.88 22.64
N TRP A 687 -5.33 15.40 21.43
CA TRP A 687 -6.14 14.45 20.69
C TRP A 687 -5.78 12.98 20.93
N ASN A 688 -4.75 12.70 21.75
CA ASN A 688 -4.44 11.33 22.13
C ASN A 688 -5.55 10.80 23.04
N LEU A 689 -6.35 9.86 22.53
CA LEU A 689 -7.39 9.19 23.34
C LEU A 689 -6.80 8.19 24.35
N MET A 690 -5.57 7.73 24.11
CA MET A 690 -4.83 6.85 25.00
C MET A 690 -3.55 7.57 25.43
N GLY A 691 -3.27 7.58 26.73
CA GLY A 691 -2.04 8.17 27.29
C GLY A 691 -0.80 7.66 26.55
N ASN A 692 0.05 8.59 26.12
CA ASN A 692 1.31 8.31 25.42
C ASN A 692 1.19 7.52 24.08
N LYS A 693 0.01 7.43 23.46
CA LYS A 693 -0.17 6.81 22.13
C LYS A 693 -0.80 7.78 21.12
N VAL A 694 -0.28 7.76 19.90
CA VAL A 694 -0.87 8.47 18.76
C VAL A 694 -1.77 7.50 18.01
N LEU A 695 -3.03 7.89 17.79
CA LEU A 695 -3.96 7.07 17.01
C LEU A 695 -3.86 7.44 15.54
N GLY A 696 -3.65 6.41 14.73
CA GLY A 696 -3.65 6.49 13.27
C GLY A 696 -4.88 5.81 12.69
N ASP A 697 -5.42 6.36 11.62
CA ASP A 697 -6.49 5.76 10.82
C ASP A 697 -6.12 5.77 9.33
N LEU A 698 -6.51 4.72 8.63
CA LEU A 698 -6.22 4.46 7.22
C LEU A 698 -7.53 4.20 6.50
N ASP A 699 -7.91 5.11 5.61
CA ASP A 699 -9.14 4.95 4.83
C ASP A 699 -8.98 5.44 3.38
N GLY A 700 -9.71 4.79 2.47
CA GLY A 700 -9.71 5.07 1.05
C GLY A 700 -10.94 5.84 0.62
N GLN A 701 -10.78 7.12 0.28
CA GLN A 701 -11.85 7.95 -0.25
C GLN A 701 -12.00 7.78 -1.76
N LYS A 702 -13.21 7.47 -2.24
CA LYS A 702 -13.43 7.15 -3.66
C LYS A 702 -13.77 8.44 -4.42
N GLN A 703 -12.95 8.79 -5.41
CA GLN A 703 -13.03 10.05 -6.15
C GLN A 703 -13.13 9.81 -7.66
N PRO A 704 -14.03 10.49 -8.38
CA PRO A 704 -14.09 10.42 -9.84
C PRO A 704 -12.85 11.09 -10.45
N THR A 705 -12.42 10.61 -11.61
CA THR A 705 -11.33 11.24 -12.37
C THR A 705 -11.63 11.29 -13.86
N SER A 706 -11.31 12.42 -14.48
CA SER A 706 -11.35 12.57 -15.95
C SER A 706 -10.08 12.02 -16.62
N ARG A 707 -9.04 11.70 -15.84
CA ARG A 707 -7.78 11.15 -16.35
C ARG A 707 -7.86 9.63 -16.38
N SER A 708 -7.87 9.05 -17.58
CA SER A 708 -7.70 7.61 -17.76
C SER A 708 -6.29 7.19 -17.38
N THR A 709 -6.16 6.27 -16.43
CA THR A 709 -4.92 5.63 -15.98
C THR A 709 -5.09 4.12 -15.89
N ILE A 710 -4.00 3.36 -15.80
CA ILE A 710 -4.05 1.91 -15.52
C ILE A 710 -4.73 1.57 -14.19
N GLN A 711 -4.85 2.54 -13.26
CA GLN A 711 -5.56 2.38 -11.98
C GLN A 711 -7.02 2.84 -12.04
N SER A 712 -7.40 3.70 -12.99
CA SER A 712 -8.77 4.22 -13.07
C SER A 712 -9.78 3.11 -13.40
N ARG A 713 -10.86 3.02 -12.62
CA ARG A 713 -11.90 1.98 -12.78
C ARG A 713 -13.29 2.58 -12.74
N TYR A 714 -14.22 1.96 -13.47
CA TYR A 714 -15.64 2.25 -13.34
C TYR A 714 -16.20 1.57 -12.10
N SER A 715 -17.03 2.30 -11.35
CA SER A 715 -17.80 1.74 -10.23
C SER A 715 -19.19 2.35 -10.19
N THR A 716 -20.20 1.56 -10.53
CA THR A 716 -21.61 1.98 -10.45
C THR A 716 -22.04 2.28 -9.03
N LYS A 717 -21.46 1.60 -8.03
CA LYS A 717 -21.76 1.82 -6.61
C LYS A 717 -21.28 3.18 -6.11
N TYR A 718 -20.04 3.55 -6.43
CA TYR A 718 -19.39 4.72 -5.82
C TYR A 718 -19.41 5.95 -6.72
N LEU A 719 -19.33 5.77 -8.06
CA LEU A 719 -19.07 6.85 -9.01
C LEU A 719 -20.09 6.89 -10.16
N GLY A 720 -21.13 6.05 -10.11
CA GLY A 720 -22.13 5.97 -11.17
C GLY A 720 -21.54 5.52 -12.51
N LYS A 721 -21.45 6.45 -13.47
CA LYS A 721 -20.95 6.15 -14.84
C LYS A 721 -19.52 6.60 -15.07
N ASP A 722 -18.92 7.31 -14.14
CA ASP A 722 -17.59 7.87 -14.31
C ASP A 722 -16.52 6.92 -13.75
N PRO A 723 -15.32 6.88 -14.37
CA PRO A 723 -14.21 6.18 -13.78
C PRO A 723 -13.63 7.00 -12.63
N GLY A 724 -12.93 6.33 -11.71
CA GLY A 724 -12.26 7.00 -10.60
C GLY A 724 -11.19 6.15 -9.94
N LEU A 725 -10.71 6.68 -8.82
CA LEU A 725 -9.63 6.14 -8.00
C LEU A 725 -10.05 6.15 -6.52
N SER A 726 -9.36 5.35 -5.72
CA SER A 726 -9.41 5.43 -4.26
C SER A 726 -8.18 6.20 -3.78
N ILE A 727 -8.39 7.30 -3.07
CA ILE A 727 -7.34 8.06 -2.38
C ILE A 727 -7.21 7.47 -0.98
N TYR A 728 -6.21 6.62 -0.79
CA TYR A 728 -5.91 5.96 0.46
C TYR A 728 -5.02 6.85 1.33
N SER A 729 -5.54 7.33 2.46
CA SER A 729 -4.91 8.34 3.30
C SER A 729 -4.63 7.81 4.70
N LEU A 730 -3.39 7.99 5.17
CA LEU A 730 -3.01 7.79 6.57
C LEU A 730 -3.21 9.10 7.33
N THR A 731 -4.04 9.06 8.36
CA THR A 731 -4.30 10.18 9.26
C THR A 731 -3.80 9.85 10.66
N ALA A 732 -3.20 10.81 11.36
CA ALA A 732 -2.77 10.68 12.75
C ALA A 732 -3.28 11.89 13.55
N ASN A 733 -4.11 11.67 14.56
CA ASN A 733 -4.80 12.73 15.32
C ASN A 733 -5.34 13.86 14.41
N ASN A 734 -6.11 13.52 13.37
CA ASN A 734 -6.67 14.43 12.36
C ASN A 734 -5.67 15.08 11.36
N THR A 735 -4.40 14.67 11.36
CA THR A 735 -3.39 15.15 10.41
C THR A 735 -3.15 14.12 9.32
N THR A 736 -3.37 14.46 8.04
CA THR A 736 -3.09 13.54 6.92
C THR A 736 -1.59 13.49 6.64
N VAL A 737 -0.92 12.44 7.14
CA VAL A 737 0.54 12.33 7.07
C VAL A 737 1.02 11.76 5.73
N ASN A 738 0.23 10.89 5.11
CA ASN A 738 0.58 10.29 3.82
C ASN A 738 -0.68 9.94 3.02
N ALA A 739 -0.58 9.89 1.70
CA ALA A 739 -1.65 9.46 0.81
C ALA A 739 -1.11 8.71 -0.40
N LYS A 740 -1.88 7.74 -0.89
CA LYS A 740 -1.59 6.95 -2.08
C LYS A 740 -2.85 6.77 -2.93
N ASN A 741 -2.70 6.89 -4.24
CA ASN A 741 -3.77 6.57 -5.18
C ASN A 741 -3.72 5.08 -5.53
N ILE A 742 -4.87 4.42 -5.40
CA ILE A 742 -5.07 3.02 -5.76
C ILE A 742 -6.34 2.89 -6.62
N GLY A 743 -6.43 1.84 -7.42
CA GLY A 743 -7.60 1.51 -8.21
C GLY A 743 -8.76 1.05 -7.34
N LEU A 744 -9.99 1.31 -7.77
CA LEU A 744 -11.21 0.94 -7.00
C LEU A 744 -11.41 -0.57 -6.83
N ASN A 745 -10.70 -1.38 -7.62
CA ASN A 745 -10.75 -2.84 -7.55
C ASN A 745 -9.61 -3.43 -6.71
N GLU A 746 -8.67 -2.61 -6.24
CA GLU A 746 -7.57 -3.04 -5.40
C GLU A 746 -8.03 -3.11 -3.94
N TYR A 747 -7.45 -4.03 -3.17
CA TYR A 747 -7.80 -4.21 -1.76
C TYR A 747 -6.97 -3.26 -0.89
N ASP A 748 -7.64 -2.39 -0.15
CA ASP A 748 -7.02 -1.31 0.65
C ASP A 748 -5.95 -1.86 1.62
N ALA A 749 -6.16 -3.06 2.19
CA ALA A 749 -5.22 -3.65 3.16
C ALA A 749 -3.82 -3.93 2.58
N TYR A 750 -3.69 -4.16 1.27
CA TYR A 750 -2.39 -4.36 0.61
C TYR A 750 -1.49 -3.12 0.63
N PHE A 751 -2.07 -1.96 0.95
CA PHE A 751 -1.37 -0.68 0.98
C PHE A 751 -1.16 -0.15 2.39
N THR A 752 -1.61 -0.88 3.41
CA THR A 752 -1.38 -0.55 4.82
C THR A 752 0.12 -0.64 5.11
N PRO A 753 0.79 0.48 5.45
CA PRO A 753 2.16 0.40 5.93
C PRO A 753 2.17 -0.38 7.26
N ILE A 754 2.95 -1.45 7.32
CA ILE A 754 3.22 -2.21 8.56
C ILE A 754 4.22 -1.44 9.42
#